data_AF-A0A060SPZ6-F1
#
_entry.id   AF-A0A060SPZ6-F1
#
_cell.length_a   1.000
_cell.length_b   1.000
_cell.length_c   1.000
_cell.angle_alpha   90.00
_cell.angle_beta   90.00
_cell.angle_gamma   90.00
#
_symmetry.space_group_name_H-M   'P 1'
#
loop_
_entity.id
_entity.type
_entity.pdbx_description
1 polymer ?
#
loop_
_entity_poly.entity_id
_entity_poly.type
_entity_poly.pdbx_seq_one_letter_code
_entity_poly.pdbx_strand_id
1 'polypeptide(L)'
;MHHAPHVDEVFEGMDGGDDQDEEDNEDNEDDEDDEYNEYDKYYEYEGEGAEDLEVRTNGLGPLSDQDDGFVQVQPPLILRTNLIQIIMITCAHPPTMLNTSVALPGPLDPGAVPTSGYKSYGQKLGDNGIVEKLGLSYKNSKELNAIIDQKLPNHRPRFGRLEASIMGKTLDMFSRLILECITTLWSNPEHVRYLCFAPQCHYVDADKTLRLYHDLHTGKWWWSIQRTPEAKNPGATVVLIIIFSDKTQVTLFQNKSAYPVYLTIGNLPKAIHQKPGRQGQILLAYLPTSRLEHITNKAARRRTIANLFHASMSHVLEPLHSAGAEGIVMVSGDGVARRCHPILAAYVGDYLEQCLVTCAYTGDCPICQCPHADLGEFPSPYAPRDFEASRHAAKSVGSPEFVDACNDANIKLVQHPFWEDLPYLDIFQSITVDVLHQVYQGVFKHLVSWLKLACGAAELDARVPARLPPNHGLRIFYKGISNLSRVSGTEHRQISRFLLGAIADIELPGGWQASAQLTRATRALLDFMYMAQYPVHSTKTLEALDSTLAAFHADREILVTLGIRTGFNIPKLHSLAHYVRCIKLFGTTDNYSTETTERLHIDFAKEAYRATNHKDEYPQMTQWLERHKKMMHHSHYVRWRREQRDAPPQPAQISTSQVIRWRPPDLTCTLHVKMTRHPTRKAVPLADIISLFQYGAQFFVPALARFIVAWRHPEFSARLVEYHAADIIVPFKALPVFHRIKFWNESVYGKQTIDSIHIRPSVSDASGDVVINARFGTALICVRNSSPGDTEDNS
;
A
#
# COMPACT_ATOMS: atom_id res chain seq x y z
N MET A 1 10.62 47.27 8.59
CA MET A 1 11.57 47.70 7.56
C MET A 1 12.75 46.73 7.57
N HIS A 2 12.65 45.65 6.80
CA HIS A 2 13.79 44.87 6.32
C HIS A 2 13.29 44.21 5.03
N HIS A 3 13.96 44.54 3.94
CA HIS A 3 13.64 44.13 2.58
C HIS A 3 13.78 42.62 2.42
N ALA A 4 12.77 41.98 1.83
CA ALA A 4 12.89 40.68 1.19
C ALA A 4 13.70 40.84 -0.12
N PRO A 5 14.57 39.88 -0.49
CA PRO A 5 15.25 39.94 -1.77
C PRO A 5 14.27 39.61 -2.88
N HIS A 6 14.09 40.53 -3.83
CA HIS A 6 13.53 40.26 -5.14
C HIS A 6 14.57 39.45 -5.94
N VAL A 7 14.16 38.34 -6.52
CA VAL A 7 14.95 37.60 -7.51
C VAL A 7 14.27 37.84 -8.85
N ASP A 8 14.86 38.72 -9.66
CA ASP A 8 14.53 38.88 -11.07
C ASP A 8 15.39 37.88 -11.85
N GLU A 9 14.86 36.70 -12.14
CA GLU A 9 15.36 35.89 -13.25
C GLU A 9 14.65 36.36 -14.51
N VAL A 10 15.40 37.09 -15.33
CA VAL A 10 14.95 37.57 -16.63
C VAL A 10 14.91 36.37 -17.58
N PHE A 11 13.70 35.87 -17.87
CA PHE A 11 13.46 35.05 -19.06
C PHE A 11 13.53 35.96 -20.29
N GLU A 12 14.74 36.16 -20.81
CA GLU A 12 14.95 36.86 -22.08
C GLU A 12 14.50 35.95 -23.23
N GLY A 13 13.58 36.47 -24.04
CA GLY A 13 13.03 35.78 -25.20
C GLY A 13 14.05 35.68 -26.33
N MET A 14 14.08 34.52 -26.98
CA MET A 14 14.60 34.43 -28.34
C MET A 14 13.44 34.58 -29.32
N ASP A 15 13.52 35.66 -30.11
CA ASP A 15 12.73 35.91 -31.31
C ASP A 15 12.95 34.78 -32.35
N GLY A 16 11.91 34.56 -33.16
CA GLY A 16 11.77 33.43 -34.08
C GLY A 16 12.93 33.22 -35.05
N GLY A 17 13.38 31.98 -35.10
CA GLY A 17 13.97 31.36 -36.29
C GLY A 17 12.97 30.35 -36.84
N ASP A 18 12.84 30.29 -38.16
CA ASP A 18 11.93 29.42 -38.89
C ASP A 18 12.17 27.92 -38.56
N ASP A 19 11.26 27.32 -37.81
CA ASP A 19 11.14 25.86 -37.66
C ASP A 19 10.38 25.32 -38.88
N GLN A 20 11.12 24.89 -39.91
CA GLN A 20 10.66 23.90 -40.87
C GLN A 20 11.42 22.59 -40.57
N ASP A 21 10.67 21.50 -40.56
CA ASP A 21 11.08 20.10 -40.33
C ASP A 21 10.84 19.55 -38.91
N GLU A 22 9.60 19.61 -38.44
CA GLU A 22 9.01 18.61 -37.53
C GLU A 22 7.73 18.05 -38.17
N GLU A 23 7.87 17.21 -39.20
CA GLU A 23 6.84 16.21 -39.53
C GLU A 23 7.04 15.02 -38.57
N ASP A 24 6.66 15.22 -37.31
CA ASP A 24 6.47 14.13 -36.37
C ASP A 24 5.21 13.34 -36.74
N ASN A 25 5.21 12.04 -36.45
CA ASN A 25 4.09 11.13 -36.65
C ASN A 25 2.87 11.58 -35.84
N GLU A 26 2.13 12.53 -36.39
CA GLU A 26 0.78 12.94 -36.02
C GLU A 26 -0.18 11.80 -36.32
N ASP A 27 -0.44 10.95 -35.32
CA ASP A 27 -1.66 10.16 -35.17
C ASP A 27 -1.61 9.50 -33.78
N ASN A 28 -1.76 10.29 -32.72
CA ASN A 28 -2.24 9.92 -31.36
C ASN A 28 -1.97 11.04 -30.31
N GLU A 29 -2.22 12.32 -30.64
CA GLU A 29 -2.06 13.43 -29.68
C GLU A 29 -3.29 14.35 -29.67
N ASP A 30 -4.38 13.89 -29.05
CA ASP A 30 -5.49 14.76 -28.61
C ASP A 30 -5.79 14.65 -27.09
N ASP A 31 -4.90 14.05 -26.28
CA ASP A 31 -5.26 13.59 -24.92
C ASP A 31 -4.63 14.37 -23.73
N GLU A 32 -3.81 15.40 -23.91
CA GLU A 32 -3.05 15.94 -22.76
C GLU A 32 -3.78 16.99 -21.89
N ASP A 33 -4.84 17.64 -22.37
CA ASP A 33 -5.65 18.56 -21.55
C ASP A 33 -6.91 17.91 -20.95
N ASP A 34 -7.24 16.71 -21.43
CA ASP A 34 -8.28 15.83 -20.90
C ASP A 34 -7.71 14.72 -19.98
N GLU A 35 -6.37 14.56 -19.93
CA GLU A 35 -5.64 13.52 -19.19
C GLU A 35 -5.84 13.50 -17.67
N TYR A 36 -6.32 14.60 -17.07
CA TYR A 36 -6.62 14.67 -15.63
C TYR A 36 -8.12 14.60 -15.29
N ASN A 37 -9.02 14.56 -16.27
CA ASN A 37 -10.47 14.61 -16.02
C ASN A 37 -11.35 13.78 -16.97
N GLU A 38 -10.79 13.11 -17.99
CA GLU A 38 -11.55 12.36 -19.00
C GLU A 38 -11.45 10.83 -18.83
N TYR A 39 -11.22 10.35 -17.61
CA TYR A 39 -11.51 8.94 -17.28
C TYR A 39 -12.94 8.74 -16.74
N ASP A 40 -13.76 9.81 -16.75
CA ASP A 40 -15.00 9.90 -15.97
C ASP A 40 -16.24 10.35 -16.75
N LYS A 41 -16.15 10.61 -18.05
CA LYS A 41 -17.30 10.88 -18.92
C LYS A 41 -17.08 10.19 -20.28
N TYR A 42 -18.16 9.63 -20.81
CA TYR A 42 -18.32 9.01 -22.14
C TYR A 42 -18.02 7.51 -22.26
N TYR A 43 -19.04 6.71 -21.92
CA TYR A 43 -19.64 5.73 -22.84
C TYR A 43 -21.16 5.84 -22.71
N GLU A 44 -21.74 6.84 -23.37
CA GLU A 44 -23.14 6.83 -23.78
C GLU A 44 -23.11 6.84 -25.31
N TYR A 45 -23.58 5.76 -25.93
CA TYR A 45 -24.25 5.85 -27.23
C TYR A 45 -25.34 4.78 -27.31
N GLU A 46 -26.55 5.27 -27.56
CA GLU A 46 -27.74 4.50 -27.85
C GLU A 46 -27.63 3.78 -29.19
N GLY A 47 -28.34 2.67 -29.31
CA GLY A 47 -28.59 1.95 -30.54
C GLY A 47 -29.81 1.05 -30.39
N GLU A 48 -30.99 1.65 -30.54
CA GLU A 48 -32.25 0.95 -30.78
C GLU A 48 -32.22 0.19 -32.12
N GLY A 49 -32.90 -0.97 -32.19
CA GLY A 49 -33.56 -1.42 -33.41
C GLY A 49 -33.27 -2.84 -33.92
N ALA A 50 -34.35 -3.64 -33.92
CA ALA A 50 -34.64 -4.82 -34.76
C ALA A 50 -33.99 -6.16 -34.38
N GLU A 51 -34.66 -7.32 -34.43
CA GLU A 51 -36.03 -7.71 -34.74
C GLU A 51 -36.20 -9.18 -34.29
N ASP A 52 -37.46 -9.60 -34.16
CA ASP A 52 -37.92 -10.93 -33.77
C ASP A 52 -37.26 -12.10 -34.51
N LEU A 53 -36.98 -13.19 -33.77
CA LEU A 53 -37.06 -14.54 -34.34
C LEU A 53 -37.40 -15.56 -33.25
N GLU A 54 -38.66 -16.00 -33.32
CA GLU A 54 -39.28 -17.06 -32.54
C GLU A 54 -38.60 -18.43 -32.73
N VAL A 55 -38.46 -19.12 -31.59
CA VAL A 55 -38.78 -20.54 -31.36
C VAL A 55 -38.36 -21.56 -32.42
N ARG A 56 -37.40 -22.43 -32.04
CA ARG A 56 -37.53 -23.90 -32.26
C ARG A 56 -36.92 -24.71 -31.11
N THR A 57 -37.80 -25.18 -30.23
CA THR A 57 -37.61 -26.35 -29.38
C THR A 57 -37.49 -27.62 -30.22
N ASN A 58 -36.47 -28.43 -29.98
CA ASN A 58 -36.35 -29.86 -30.28
C ASN A 58 -35.17 -30.34 -29.42
N GLY A 59 -35.16 -31.40 -28.65
CA GLY A 59 -36.07 -32.52 -28.45
C GLY A 59 -35.23 -33.55 -27.67
N LEU A 60 -35.81 -34.06 -26.59
CA LEU A 60 -35.21 -35.06 -25.68
C LEU A 60 -34.78 -36.35 -26.41
N GLY A 61 -33.72 -36.97 -25.91
CA GLY A 61 -33.37 -38.37 -26.19
C GLY A 61 -32.20 -38.86 -25.31
N PRO A 62 -32.42 -39.81 -24.38
CA PRO A 62 -31.40 -40.32 -23.43
C PRO A 62 -30.75 -41.61 -23.96
N LEU A 63 -29.45 -41.84 -23.69
CA LEU A 63 -28.73 -43.13 -23.85
C LEU A 63 -27.41 -42.96 -23.06
N SER A 64 -27.23 -43.56 -21.89
CA SER A 64 -26.92 -44.97 -21.55
C SER A 64 -25.43 -45.14 -21.25
N ASP A 65 -25.16 -45.67 -20.06
CA ASP A 65 -23.86 -46.06 -19.51
C ASP A 65 -23.02 -46.94 -20.45
N GLN A 66 -21.70 -46.70 -20.48
CA GLN A 66 -20.68 -47.76 -20.40
C GLN A 66 -19.29 -47.16 -20.11
N ASP A 67 -18.70 -47.65 -19.02
CA ASP A 67 -17.31 -47.50 -18.59
C ASP A 67 -16.32 -48.09 -19.61
N ASP A 68 -15.16 -47.45 -19.80
CA ASP A 68 -13.87 -47.93 -19.29
C ASP A 68 -12.68 -47.13 -19.85
N GLY A 69 -11.78 -46.70 -18.94
CA GLY A 69 -10.34 -46.71 -19.22
C GLY A 69 -9.59 -45.39 -19.38
N PHE A 70 -9.43 -44.60 -18.30
CA PHE A 70 -8.25 -43.73 -18.15
C PHE A 70 -7.67 -43.76 -16.73
N VAL A 71 -6.35 -43.92 -16.69
CA VAL A 71 -5.48 -43.95 -15.51
C VAL A 71 -5.50 -42.58 -14.83
N GLN A 72 -6.05 -42.52 -13.61
CA GLN A 72 -6.01 -41.33 -12.77
C GLN A 72 -4.88 -41.44 -11.76
N VAL A 73 -3.91 -40.52 -11.90
CA VAL A 73 -2.88 -40.20 -10.90
C VAL A 73 -3.59 -39.82 -9.60
N GLN A 74 -3.22 -40.48 -8.50
CA GLN A 74 -3.80 -40.25 -7.18
C GLN A 74 -3.53 -38.81 -6.68
N PRO A 75 -4.58 -38.07 -6.26
CA PRO A 75 -4.40 -36.88 -5.44
C PRO A 75 -4.16 -37.29 -3.96
N PRO A 76 -3.32 -36.56 -3.21
CA PRO A 76 -2.99 -36.92 -1.84
C PRO A 76 -4.18 -36.71 -0.89
N LEU A 77 -4.29 -37.64 0.06
CA LEU A 77 -5.28 -37.75 1.13
C LEU A 77 -5.80 -36.40 1.67
N ILE A 78 -7.08 -36.12 1.39
CA ILE A 78 -7.93 -35.22 2.17
C ILE A 78 -8.33 -35.98 3.45
N LEU A 79 -7.39 -36.10 4.39
CA LEU A 79 -7.67 -36.62 5.74
C LEU A 79 -6.89 -35.78 6.73
N ARG A 80 -7.50 -34.67 7.19
CA ARG A 80 -7.29 -34.00 8.51
C ARG A 80 -7.93 -32.61 8.62
N THR A 81 -9.02 -32.32 7.91
CA THR A 81 -9.86 -31.12 8.11
C THR A 81 -10.62 -31.11 9.45
N ASN A 82 -10.64 -32.24 10.17
CA ASN A 82 -11.55 -32.47 11.31
C ASN A 82 -11.00 -32.01 12.68
N LEU A 83 -9.74 -31.56 12.80
CA LEU A 83 -9.21 -31.07 14.09
C LEU A 83 -9.66 -29.64 14.42
N ILE A 84 -10.00 -28.83 13.41
CA ILE A 84 -10.42 -27.42 13.56
C ILE A 84 -11.78 -27.31 14.28
N GLN A 85 -12.66 -28.31 14.13
CA GLN A 85 -13.95 -28.31 14.80
C GLN A 85 -13.85 -28.62 16.31
N ILE A 86 -12.75 -29.20 16.78
CA ILE A 86 -12.53 -29.53 18.20
C ILE A 86 -11.99 -28.33 18.99
N ILE A 87 -11.13 -27.49 18.39
CA ILE A 87 -10.52 -26.34 19.08
C ILE A 87 -11.57 -25.27 19.45
N MET A 88 -12.73 -25.27 18.78
CA MET A 88 -13.79 -24.29 19.05
C MET A 88 -14.62 -24.54 20.32
N ILE A 89 -14.35 -25.57 21.13
CA ILE A 89 -15.33 -26.02 22.12
C ILE A 89 -14.88 -26.13 23.59
N THR A 90 -13.59 -26.24 23.96
CA THR A 90 -13.26 -26.32 25.41
C THR A 90 -11.92 -25.72 25.80
N CYS A 91 -11.96 -24.54 26.43
CA CYS A 91 -10.94 -24.08 27.39
C CYS A 91 -11.65 -23.28 28.50
N ALA A 92 -11.96 -23.92 29.63
CA ALA A 92 -12.41 -23.23 30.84
C ALA A 92 -11.69 -23.84 32.05
N HIS A 93 -10.91 -23.02 32.75
CA HIS A 93 -10.44 -23.29 34.12
C HIS A 93 -11.51 -22.88 35.14
N PRO A 94 -11.57 -23.52 36.32
CA PRO A 94 -12.67 -23.37 37.28
C PRO A 94 -12.62 -22.03 38.08
N PRO A 95 -13.76 -21.58 38.65
CA PRO A 95 -13.92 -20.24 39.21
C PRO A 95 -13.59 -20.17 40.71
N THR A 96 -12.92 -19.09 41.13
CA THR A 96 -12.84 -18.65 42.53
C THR A 96 -13.83 -17.50 42.80
N MET A 97 -14.44 -17.54 43.98
CA MET A 97 -15.59 -16.76 44.43
C MET A 97 -15.35 -15.25 44.61
N LEU A 98 -16.41 -14.50 44.29
CA LEU A 98 -16.95 -13.25 44.88
C LEU A 98 -16.00 -12.23 45.53
N ASN A 99 -16.02 -11.00 44.99
CA ASN A 99 -16.43 -9.83 45.78
C ASN A 99 -16.99 -8.71 44.90
N THR A 100 -18.11 -8.15 45.35
CA THR A 100 -18.89 -7.06 44.76
C THR A 100 -18.23 -5.71 44.98
N SER A 101 -18.08 -4.89 43.93
CA SER A 101 -18.00 -3.43 44.06
C SER A 101 -18.55 -2.70 42.81
N VAL A 102 -19.65 -1.99 43.04
CA VAL A 102 -20.16 -0.75 42.43
C VAL A 102 -19.57 -0.32 41.06
N ALA A 103 -20.48 -0.21 40.08
CA ALA A 103 -20.22 0.31 38.74
C ALA A 103 -19.84 1.80 38.75
N LEU A 104 -18.73 2.13 38.09
CA LEU A 104 -18.42 3.47 37.57
C LEU A 104 -18.66 3.47 36.05
N PRO A 105 -19.16 4.57 35.45
CA PRO A 105 -19.39 4.64 34.02
C PRO A 105 -18.07 4.55 33.23
N GLY A 106 -18.05 3.67 32.23
CA GLY A 106 -16.87 3.39 31.41
C GLY A 106 -16.46 4.55 30.48
N PRO A 107 -15.22 4.50 29.94
CA PRO A 107 -14.68 5.55 29.08
C PRO A 107 -15.39 5.61 27.73
N LEU A 108 -15.63 6.85 27.27
CA LEU A 108 -16.22 7.18 25.97
C LEU A 108 -15.40 6.59 24.81
N ASP A 109 -16.13 6.00 23.86
CA ASP A 109 -15.63 5.42 22.61
C ASP A 109 -15.03 6.51 21.69
N PRO A 110 -13.78 6.37 21.19
CA PRO A 110 -13.18 7.32 20.26
C PRO A 110 -13.79 7.32 18.85
N GLY A 111 -14.77 6.44 18.57
CA GLY A 111 -15.32 6.23 17.23
C GLY A 111 -16.61 6.99 16.88
N ALA A 112 -17.21 7.75 17.80
CA ALA A 112 -18.45 8.48 17.52
C ALA A 112 -18.17 9.87 16.94
N VAL A 113 -18.14 9.98 15.61
CA VAL A 113 -18.19 11.28 14.90
C VAL A 113 -19.66 11.63 14.64
N PRO A 114 -20.24 12.67 15.26
CA PRO A 114 -21.56 13.16 14.87
C PRO A 114 -21.40 14.06 13.63
N THR A 115 -21.92 13.61 12.49
CA THR A 115 -21.82 14.26 11.17
C THR A 115 -22.87 15.34 10.89
N SER A 116 -23.47 15.97 11.91
CA SER A 116 -24.29 17.18 11.67
C SER A 116 -24.18 18.18 12.83
N GLY A 117 -23.37 19.23 12.65
CA GLY A 117 -23.29 20.30 13.65
C GLY A 117 -22.22 21.38 13.45
N TYR A 118 -21.42 21.34 12.39
CA TYR A 118 -20.25 22.23 12.26
C TYR A 118 -20.58 23.72 12.01
N LYS A 119 -21.84 24.11 11.80
CA LYS A 119 -22.22 25.53 11.67
C LYS A 119 -22.55 26.23 13.00
N SER A 120 -22.70 25.51 14.13
CA SER A 120 -23.09 26.13 15.41
C SER A 120 -21.96 26.28 16.45
N TYR A 121 -20.81 25.63 16.28
CA TYR A 121 -19.70 25.73 17.25
C TYR A 121 -19.04 27.13 17.33
N GLY A 122 -19.30 27.99 16.34
CA GLY A 122 -18.79 29.37 16.31
C GLY A 122 -19.59 30.36 17.17
N GLN A 123 -20.83 30.05 17.56
CA GLN A 123 -21.67 30.93 18.35
C GLN A 123 -21.63 30.54 19.84
N LYS A 124 -20.65 31.12 20.52
CA LYS A 124 -20.54 31.35 21.99
C LYS A 124 -20.81 30.15 22.92
N LEU A 125 -19.74 29.50 23.37
CA LEU A 125 -19.75 28.68 24.60
C LEU A 125 -20.01 29.53 25.87
N GLY A 126 -19.90 30.86 25.76
CA GLY A 126 -19.91 31.80 26.88
C GLY A 126 -21.29 32.14 27.46
N ASP A 127 -22.40 31.85 26.77
CA ASP A 127 -23.69 32.43 27.17
C ASP A 127 -24.43 31.63 28.27
N ASN A 128 -23.94 30.45 28.69
CA ASN A 128 -24.66 29.54 29.61
C ASN A 128 -23.85 28.99 30.80
N GLY A 129 -22.72 29.61 31.18
CA GLY A 129 -21.88 29.12 32.27
C GLY A 129 -21.18 27.78 31.99
N ILE A 130 -21.16 27.35 30.71
CA ILE A 130 -20.61 26.06 30.26
C ILE A 130 -19.09 26.05 30.41
N VAL A 131 -18.44 27.19 30.15
CA VAL A 131 -16.99 27.36 30.27
C VAL A 131 -16.55 27.12 31.70
N GLU A 132 -17.25 27.70 32.68
CA GLU A 132 -16.98 27.48 34.11
C GLU A 132 -17.28 26.05 34.54
N LYS A 133 -18.42 25.47 34.11
CA LYS A 133 -18.80 24.09 34.46
C LYS A 133 -17.84 23.03 33.92
N LEU A 134 -17.27 23.25 32.73
CA LEU A 134 -16.30 22.35 32.10
C LEU A 134 -14.84 22.70 32.45
N GLY A 135 -14.61 23.81 33.16
CA GLY A 135 -13.26 24.29 33.49
C GLY A 135 -12.41 24.64 32.26
N LEU A 136 -13.03 25.13 31.18
CA LEU A 136 -12.34 25.44 29.92
C LEU A 136 -11.59 26.77 30.02
N SER A 137 -10.41 26.84 29.40
CA SER A 137 -9.59 28.05 29.36
C SER A 137 -9.93 29.00 28.20
N TYR A 138 -11.01 28.74 27.45
CA TYR A 138 -11.43 29.48 26.26
C TYR A 138 -12.94 29.49 26.10
N LYS A 139 -13.48 30.52 25.44
CA LYS A 139 -14.93 30.75 25.26
C LYS A 139 -15.42 30.59 23.82
N ASN A 140 -14.50 30.50 22.87
CA ASN A 140 -14.78 30.36 21.44
C ASN A 140 -13.58 29.75 20.70
N SER A 141 -13.77 29.42 19.42
CA SER A 141 -12.72 28.84 18.57
C SER A 141 -11.53 29.79 18.35
N LYS A 142 -11.76 31.11 18.32
CA LYS A 142 -10.70 32.11 18.15
C LYS A 142 -9.74 32.13 19.34
N GLU A 143 -10.27 32.09 20.56
CA GLU A 143 -9.48 32.00 21.79
C GLU A 143 -8.73 30.66 21.88
N LEU A 144 -9.38 29.54 21.52
CA LEU A 144 -8.71 28.24 21.47
C LEU A 144 -7.54 28.25 20.47
N ASN A 145 -7.78 28.76 19.26
CA ASN A 145 -6.73 28.89 18.24
C ASN A 145 -5.59 29.79 18.72
N ALA A 146 -5.89 30.92 19.39
CA ALA A 146 -4.87 31.77 19.99
C ALA A 146 -4.04 31.05 21.06
N ILE A 147 -4.67 30.22 21.89
CA ILE A 147 -3.96 29.38 22.87
C ILE A 147 -3.04 28.37 22.17
N ILE A 148 -3.53 27.69 21.13
CA ILE A 148 -2.72 26.75 20.35
C ILE A 148 -1.53 27.46 19.70
N ASP A 149 -1.77 28.63 19.11
CA ASP A 149 -0.77 29.39 18.38
C ASP A 149 0.32 29.94 19.32
N GLN A 150 -0.06 30.43 20.50
CA GLN A 150 0.84 31.13 21.43
C GLN A 150 1.44 30.25 22.53
N LYS A 151 0.71 29.23 23.01
CA LYS A 151 1.12 28.44 24.19
C LYS A 151 1.67 27.05 23.86
N LEU A 152 1.33 26.48 22.70
CA LEU A 152 1.86 25.17 22.31
C LEU A 152 3.15 25.32 21.48
N PRO A 153 4.19 24.52 21.78
CA PRO A 153 5.45 24.58 21.06
C PRO A 153 5.30 24.10 19.61
N ASN A 154 6.09 24.71 18.73
CA ASN A 154 6.23 24.25 17.36
C ASN A 154 7.34 23.21 17.29
N HIS A 155 6.98 21.94 17.17
CA HIS A 155 7.95 20.88 16.93
C HIS A 155 8.24 20.65 15.45
N ARG A 156 7.39 21.13 14.54
CA ARG A 156 7.62 21.05 13.09
C ARG A 156 7.96 22.44 12.54
N PRO A 157 8.82 22.52 11.52
CA PRO A 157 9.07 23.77 10.80
C PRO A 157 7.78 24.37 10.25
N ARG A 158 7.70 25.70 10.25
CA ARG A 158 6.58 26.45 9.67
C ARG A 158 6.67 26.45 8.15
N PHE A 159 5.53 26.66 7.50
CA PHE A 159 5.54 26.92 6.06
C PHE A 159 6.03 28.34 5.78
N GLY A 160 6.99 28.46 4.87
CA GLY A 160 7.30 29.70 4.16
C GLY A 160 6.45 29.80 2.89
N ARG A 161 6.13 31.03 2.48
CA ARG A 161 5.52 31.32 1.18
C ARG A 161 6.61 31.79 0.23
N LEU A 162 6.59 31.26 -0.97
CA LEU A 162 7.46 31.61 -2.08
C LEU A 162 6.59 31.95 -3.28
N GLU A 163 7.04 32.89 -4.09
CA GLU A 163 6.31 33.34 -5.27
C GLU A 163 7.17 33.07 -6.50
N ALA A 164 6.61 32.36 -7.47
CA ALA A 164 7.20 32.17 -8.79
C ALA A 164 6.48 33.09 -9.78
N SER A 165 7.21 33.83 -10.60
CA SER A 165 6.64 34.68 -11.66
C SER A 165 6.90 34.03 -13.01
N ILE A 166 5.84 33.71 -13.75
CA ILE A 166 5.91 33.15 -15.11
C ILE A 166 5.17 34.11 -16.03
N MET A 167 5.89 34.76 -16.94
CA MET A 167 5.31 35.67 -17.94
C MET A 167 4.32 36.68 -17.33
N GLY A 168 4.66 37.25 -16.16
CA GLY A 168 3.82 38.23 -15.45
C GLY A 168 2.69 37.64 -14.59
N LYS A 169 2.53 36.30 -14.56
CA LYS A 169 1.62 35.61 -13.64
C LYS A 169 2.38 35.09 -12.42
N THR A 170 1.99 35.56 -11.23
CA THR A 170 2.53 35.10 -9.96
C THR A 170 1.81 33.83 -9.50
N LEU A 171 2.58 32.83 -9.08
CA LEU A 171 2.11 31.58 -8.52
C LEU A 171 2.72 31.36 -7.14
N ASP A 172 1.88 31.01 -6.18
CA ASP A 172 2.33 30.74 -4.82
C ASP A 172 2.77 29.29 -4.65
N MET A 173 3.91 29.11 -3.98
CA MET A 173 4.39 27.86 -3.41
C MET A 173 4.47 28.00 -1.90
N PHE A 174 4.11 26.94 -1.17
CA PHE A 174 4.29 26.89 0.29
C PHE A 174 5.20 25.74 0.64
N SER A 175 6.36 26.00 1.24
CA SER A 175 7.35 24.96 1.54
C SER A 175 7.90 25.09 2.96
N ARG A 176 8.53 24.03 3.45
CA ARG A 176 9.27 24.01 4.71
C ARG A 176 10.74 23.78 4.43
N LEU A 177 11.59 24.27 5.32
CA LEU A 177 13.02 23.98 5.25
C LEU A 177 13.25 22.48 5.44
N ILE A 178 13.81 21.83 4.42
CA ILE A 178 13.96 20.38 4.38
C ILE A 178 14.86 19.87 5.51
N LEU A 179 15.97 20.55 5.81
CA LEU A 179 16.89 20.15 6.89
C LEU A 179 16.22 20.18 8.27
N GLU A 180 15.33 21.14 8.53
CA GLU A 180 14.54 21.17 9.77
C GLU A 180 13.54 20.00 9.82
N CYS A 181 12.92 19.66 8.69
CA CYS A 181 12.03 18.50 8.60
C CYS A 181 12.77 17.20 8.92
N ILE A 182 13.94 16.99 8.31
CA ILE A 182 14.81 15.83 8.53
C ILE A 182 15.25 15.78 10.00
N THR A 183 15.72 16.90 10.54
CA THR A 183 16.13 17.02 11.95
C THR A 183 14.99 16.67 12.89
N THR A 184 13.75 17.05 12.56
CA THR A 184 12.61 16.71 13.40
C THR A 184 12.31 15.21 13.40
N LEU A 185 12.48 14.51 12.28
CA LEU A 185 12.33 13.04 12.25
C LEU A 185 13.48 12.36 13.00
N TRP A 186 14.70 12.84 12.80
CA TRP A 186 15.92 12.28 13.39
C TRP A 186 16.00 12.43 14.91
N SER A 187 15.60 13.60 15.42
CA SER A 187 15.68 13.94 16.85
C SER A 187 14.48 13.48 17.67
N ASN A 188 13.47 12.85 17.05
CA ASN A 188 12.26 12.45 17.76
C ASN A 188 12.54 11.29 18.76
N PRO A 189 12.29 11.49 20.08
CA PRO A 189 12.50 10.44 21.09
C PRO A 189 11.62 9.20 20.90
N GLU A 190 10.46 9.31 20.25
CA GLU A 190 9.64 8.15 19.92
C GLU A 190 10.28 7.28 18.83
N HIS A 191 11.04 7.90 17.93
CA HIS A 191 11.62 7.28 16.74
C HIS A 191 13.02 6.71 16.97
N VAL A 192 13.82 7.32 17.85
CA VAL A 192 15.24 6.97 18.03
C VAL A 192 15.48 5.49 18.33
N ARG A 193 14.57 4.83 19.06
CA ARG A 193 14.66 3.41 19.39
C ARG A 193 14.58 2.47 18.18
N TYR A 194 14.12 2.99 17.04
CA TYR A 194 13.93 2.27 15.78
C TYR A 194 14.88 2.73 14.67
N LEU A 195 15.55 3.88 14.85
CA LEU A 195 16.44 4.42 13.82
C LEU A 195 17.58 3.46 13.52
N CYS A 196 17.75 3.16 12.24
CA CYS A 196 18.95 2.51 11.73
C CYS A 196 19.96 3.59 11.37
N PHE A 197 21.19 3.44 11.85
CA PHE A 197 22.29 4.39 11.61
C PHE A 197 23.35 3.88 10.63
N ALA A 198 23.28 2.60 10.25
CA ALA A 198 24.21 1.98 9.32
C ALA A 198 23.49 0.92 8.49
N PRO A 199 23.96 0.67 7.25
CA PRO A 199 23.43 -0.39 6.42
C PRO A 199 23.81 -1.75 7.00
N GLN A 200 22.99 -2.76 6.75
CA GLN A 200 23.16 -4.12 7.28
C GLN A 200 22.96 -5.14 6.17
N CYS A 201 23.62 -6.29 6.29
CA CYS A 201 23.35 -7.46 5.44
C CYS A 201 22.74 -8.53 6.34
N HIS A 202 21.49 -8.91 6.04
CA HIS A 202 20.77 -9.94 6.79
C HIS A 202 20.76 -11.24 5.99
N TYR A 203 20.85 -12.36 6.69
CA TYR A 203 20.92 -13.69 6.10
C TYR A 203 20.03 -14.65 6.87
N VAL A 204 19.48 -15.65 6.18
CA VAL A 204 18.66 -16.70 6.80
C VAL A 204 19.52 -17.65 7.64
N ASP A 205 20.71 -17.96 7.13
CA ASP A 205 21.62 -18.96 7.67
C ASP A 205 22.89 -18.32 8.25
N ALA A 206 23.52 -19.04 9.18
CA ALA A 206 24.77 -18.63 9.83
C ALA A 206 25.94 -18.52 8.84
N ASP A 207 25.91 -19.33 7.77
CA ASP A 207 26.93 -19.37 6.72
C ASP A 207 26.80 -18.22 5.70
N LYS A 208 25.77 -17.36 5.85
CA LYS A 208 25.51 -16.17 5.03
C LYS A 208 25.30 -16.47 3.55
N THR A 209 24.72 -17.61 3.22
CA THR A 209 24.45 -18.05 1.85
C THR A 209 23.19 -17.42 1.26
N LEU A 210 22.14 -17.23 2.08
CA LEU A 210 20.86 -16.70 1.61
C LEU A 210 20.58 -15.31 2.18
N ARG A 211 20.87 -14.28 1.39
CA ARG A 211 20.64 -12.87 1.75
C ARG A 211 19.15 -12.51 1.77
N LEU A 212 18.78 -11.67 2.73
CA LEU A 212 17.44 -11.12 2.92
C LEU A 212 17.39 -9.61 2.60
N TYR A 213 16.26 -9.17 2.04
CA TYR A 213 15.92 -7.79 1.72
C TYR A 213 14.53 -7.49 2.29
N HIS A 214 14.39 -6.41 3.07
CA HIS A 214 13.10 -6.00 3.63
C HIS A 214 12.95 -4.50 3.85
N ASP A 215 13.89 -3.82 4.51
CA ASP A 215 13.89 -2.36 4.70
C ASP A 215 15.04 -1.74 3.91
N LEU A 216 15.03 -0.42 3.72
CA LEU A 216 16.11 0.28 3.00
C LEU A 216 17.50 0.00 3.58
N HIS A 217 17.62 -0.23 4.89
CA HIS A 217 18.89 -0.57 5.54
C HIS A 217 19.47 -1.93 5.15
N THR A 218 18.66 -2.83 4.58
CA THR A 218 19.11 -4.11 4.02
C THR A 218 19.40 -4.04 2.52
N GLY A 219 18.95 -2.96 1.88
CA GLY A 219 19.14 -2.68 0.46
C GLY A 219 20.60 -2.42 0.10
N LYS A 220 20.94 -2.66 -1.16
CA LYS A 220 22.29 -2.41 -1.70
C LYS A 220 22.60 -0.92 -1.86
N TRP A 221 21.58 -0.08 -2.06
CA TRP A 221 21.78 1.35 -2.32
C TRP A 221 22.46 2.06 -1.15
N TRP A 222 22.00 1.83 0.08
CA TRP A 222 22.63 2.45 1.25
C TRP A 222 24.07 1.96 1.39
N TRP A 223 24.32 0.65 1.21
CA TRP A 223 25.66 0.10 1.22
C TRP A 223 26.60 0.76 0.20
N SER A 224 26.14 1.02 -1.03
CA SER A 224 26.97 1.66 -2.05
C SER A 224 27.26 3.12 -1.71
N ILE A 225 26.25 3.89 -1.27
CA ILE A 225 26.41 5.31 -0.98
C ILE A 225 27.22 5.54 0.30
N GLN A 226 26.99 4.76 1.36
CA GLN A 226 27.67 4.91 2.66
C GLN A 226 29.20 4.79 2.57
N ARG A 227 29.71 4.02 1.59
CA ARG A 227 31.16 3.83 1.41
C ARG A 227 31.89 5.10 1.02
N THR A 228 31.24 5.98 0.26
CA THR A 228 31.87 7.19 -0.27
C THR A 228 32.18 8.24 0.80
N PRO A 229 31.22 8.70 1.64
CA PRO A 229 31.52 9.63 2.71
C PRO A 229 32.41 9.01 3.80
N GLU A 230 32.28 7.70 4.08
CA GLU A 230 33.16 6.99 5.03
C GLU A 230 34.62 6.93 4.58
N ALA A 231 34.86 6.70 3.28
CA ALA A 231 36.21 6.67 2.73
C ALA A 231 36.88 8.07 2.79
N LYS A 232 36.09 9.14 2.65
CA LYS A 232 36.59 10.53 2.75
C LYS A 232 36.85 10.93 4.21
N ASN A 233 35.92 10.62 5.11
CA ASN A 233 36.01 10.94 6.53
C ASN A 233 35.27 9.85 7.32
N PRO A 234 35.95 9.06 8.17
CA PRO A 234 35.31 8.02 8.95
C PRO A 234 34.25 8.54 9.94
N GLY A 235 33.18 7.79 10.17
CA GLY A 235 32.10 8.11 11.11
C GLY A 235 30.94 8.93 10.50
N ALA A 236 30.73 8.78 9.20
CA ALA A 236 29.59 9.33 8.48
C ALA A 236 28.33 8.48 8.69
N THR A 237 27.15 9.08 8.57
CA THR A 237 25.87 8.37 8.58
C THR A 237 25.01 8.91 7.47
N VAL A 238 24.65 8.09 6.48
CA VAL A 238 23.72 8.53 5.44
C VAL A 238 22.30 8.59 6.00
N VAL A 239 21.64 9.72 5.76
CA VAL A 239 20.21 9.91 6.04
C VAL A 239 19.47 9.77 4.72
N LEU A 240 18.68 8.72 4.59
CA LEU A 240 18.11 8.30 3.31
C LEU A 240 16.82 9.06 3.05
N ILE A 241 16.87 10.09 2.23
CA ILE A 241 15.71 10.92 1.95
C ILE A 241 14.80 10.21 0.95
N ILE A 242 13.52 10.06 1.31
CA ILE A 242 12.48 9.55 0.41
C ILE A 242 11.47 10.67 0.20
N ILE A 243 11.25 11.01 -1.08
CA ILE A 243 10.30 12.03 -1.50
C ILE A 243 9.13 11.37 -2.20
N PHE A 244 7.93 11.89 -1.93
CA PHE A 244 6.73 11.55 -2.65
C PHE A 244 6.09 12.83 -3.17
N SER A 245 5.69 12.85 -4.43
CA SER A 245 4.85 13.91 -4.99
C SER A 245 3.78 13.29 -5.86
N ASP A 246 2.60 13.88 -5.81
CA ASP A 246 1.50 13.52 -6.68
C ASP A 246 0.47 14.66 -6.64
N LYS A 247 -0.06 15.00 -7.81
CA LYS A 247 -1.05 16.06 -7.95
C LYS A 247 -2.42 15.47 -7.68
N THR A 248 -3.09 15.96 -6.62
CA THR A 248 -4.37 15.41 -6.18
C THR A 248 -5.50 16.41 -6.29
N GLN A 249 -6.66 15.96 -6.78
CA GLN A 249 -7.88 16.78 -6.74
C GLN A 249 -8.39 16.89 -5.30
N VAL A 250 -8.61 18.13 -4.83
CA VAL A 250 -9.14 18.39 -3.48
C VAL A 250 -10.67 18.46 -3.45
N THR A 251 -11.30 18.72 -4.60
CA THR A 251 -12.76 18.74 -4.76
C THR A 251 -13.19 18.07 -6.07
N LEU A 252 -14.33 17.37 -6.01
CA LEU A 252 -15.01 16.85 -7.20
C LEU A 252 -15.75 17.95 -7.99
N PHE A 253 -16.00 19.09 -7.34
CA PHE A 253 -16.66 20.25 -7.93
C PHE A 253 -15.63 21.36 -8.11
N GLN A 254 -15.58 22.02 -9.28
CA GLN A 254 -14.69 23.15 -9.63
C GLN A 254 -13.21 22.81 -9.95
N ASN A 255 -12.84 21.54 -10.19
CA ASN A 255 -11.50 21.13 -10.67
C ASN A 255 -10.31 21.70 -9.87
N LYS A 256 -10.46 21.87 -8.55
CA LYS A 256 -9.38 22.36 -7.69
C LYS A 256 -8.42 21.21 -7.36
N SER A 257 -7.13 21.47 -7.53
CA SER A 257 -6.06 20.52 -7.25
C SER A 257 -5.07 21.11 -6.25
N ALA A 258 -4.44 20.23 -5.48
CA ALA A 258 -3.27 20.54 -4.68
C ALA A 258 -2.11 19.64 -5.13
N TYR A 259 -0.88 20.14 -5.01
CA TYR A 259 0.31 19.38 -5.38
C TYR A 259 1.24 19.20 -4.16
N PRO A 260 0.88 18.31 -3.23
CA PRO A 260 1.67 18.06 -2.04
C PRO A 260 2.98 17.31 -2.36
N VAL A 261 4.03 17.67 -1.65
CA VAL A 261 5.30 16.94 -1.59
C VAL A 261 5.50 16.45 -0.17
N TYR A 262 5.70 15.14 0.02
CA TYR A 262 5.96 14.51 1.30
C TYR A 262 7.40 14.05 1.42
N LEU A 263 7.89 14.05 2.65
CA LEU A 263 9.25 13.69 3.03
C LEU A 263 9.23 12.65 4.15
N THR A 264 10.10 11.65 4.05
CA THR A 264 10.48 10.78 5.17
C THR A 264 11.96 10.37 5.06
N ILE A 265 12.43 9.62 6.07
CA ILE A 265 13.80 9.10 6.13
C ILE A 265 13.78 7.56 6.14
N GLY A 266 14.49 6.93 5.20
CA GLY A 266 14.66 5.46 5.11
C GLY A 266 15.42 4.83 6.29
N ASN A 267 15.95 5.64 7.19
CA ASN A 267 16.51 5.21 8.47
C ASN A 267 15.42 4.70 9.44
N LEU A 268 14.16 5.09 9.23
CA LEU A 268 13.03 4.55 9.98
C LEU A 268 12.52 3.27 9.32
N PRO A 269 12.13 2.24 10.10
CA PRO A 269 11.52 1.04 9.56
C PRO A 269 10.21 1.35 8.85
N LYS A 270 9.92 0.64 7.75
CA LYS A 270 8.70 0.81 6.94
C LYS A 270 7.38 0.74 7.71
N ALA A 271 7.34 -0.06 8.78
CA ALA A 271 6.18 -0.17 9.66
C ALA A 271 5.81 1.15 10.38
N ILE A 272 6.76 2.09 10.49
CA ILE A 272 6.55 3.44 11.00
C ILE A 272 6.05 4.37 9.89
N HIS A 273 6.60 4.25 8.67
CA HIS A 273 6.16 5.04 7.51
C HIS A 273 4.67 4.81 7.20
N GLN A 274 4.24 3.55 7.18
CA GLN A 274 2.87 3.15 6.81
C GLN A 274 1.80 3.55 7.83
N LYS A 275 2.17 4.11 8.98
CA LYS A 275 1.24 4.49 10.05
C LYS A 275 1.21 6.01 10.20
N PRO A 276 0.23 6.72 9.60
CA PRO A 276 0.11 8.18 9.73
C PRO A 276 0.15 8.67 11.19
N GLY A 277 -0.45 7.91 12.12
CA GLY A 277 -0.44 8.22 13.56
C GLY A 277 0.94 8.16 14.23
N ARG A 278 1.95 7.50 13.63
CA ARG A 278 3.34 7.46 14.13
C ARG A 278 4.18 8.65 13.66
N GLN A 279 3.62 9.53 12.82
CA GLN A 279 4.25 10.77 12.36
C GLN A 279 5.65 10.59 11.71
N GLY A 280 5.85 9.47 11.01
CA GLY A 280 7.09 9.18 10.27
C GLY A 280 7.24 9.99 8.97
N GLN A 281 6.18 10.65 8.52
CA GLN A 281 6.14 11.43 7.28
C GLN A 281 5.77 12.90 7.56
N ILE A 282 6.32 13.80 6.75
CA ILE A 282 6.11 15.25 6.84
C ILE A 282 5.66 15.77 5.48
N LEU A 283 4.57 16.54 5.44
CA LEU A 283 4.28 17.39 4.28
C LEU A 283 5.34 18.49 4.21
N LEU A 284 6.16 18.44 3.17
CA LEU A 284 7.29 19.31 2.89
C LEU A 284 6.85 20.56 2.14
N ALA A 285 6.06 20.41 1.08
CA ALA A 285 5.61 21.54 0.27
C ALA A 285 4.21 21.33 -0.36
N TYR A 286 3.60 22.43 -0.74
CA TYR A 286 2.57 22.51 -1.78
C TYR A 286 3.16 23.24 -2.97
N LEU A 287 3.41 22.50 -4.06
CA LEU A 287 3.92 23.06 -5.30
C LEU A 287 2.84 23.89 -6.01
N PRO A 288 3.23 24.86 -6.85
CA PRO A 288 2.30 25.61 -7.66
C PRO A 288 1.43 24.72 -8.56
N THR A 289 0.11 24.92 -8.49
CA THR A 289 -0.84 24.30 -9.42
C THR A 289 -1.37 25.36 -10.38
N SER A 290 -0.96 25.30 -11.65
CA SER A 290 -1.47 26.19 -12.70
C SER A 290 -1.59 25.43 -14.02
N ARG A 291 -2.63 25.74 -14.78
CA ARG A 291 -2.78 25.26 -16.17
C ARG A 291 -2.01 26.12 -17.17
N LEU A 292 -1.55 27.31 -16.75
CA LEU A 292 -0.85 28.28 -17.60
C LEU A 292 -1.56 28.55 -18.95
N GLU A 293 -2.90 28.63 -18.95
CA GLU A 293 -3.75 28.80 -20.16
C GLU A 293 -3.45 30.08 -20.96
N HIS A 294 -2.68 31.04 -20.40
CA HIS A 294 -2.21 32.22 -21.12
C HIS A 294 -1.09 31.90 -22.13
N ILE A 295 -0.45 30.74 -22.03
CA ILE A 295 0.50 30.23 -23.02
C ILE A 295 -0.32 29.42 -24.03
N THR A 296 -0.46 29.96 -25.24
CA THR A 296 -1.31 29.38 -26.29
C THR A 296 -0.63 28.19 -26.99
N ASN A 297 0.69 28.23 -27.17
CA ASN A 297 1.44 27.10 -27.73
C ASN A 297 1.49 25.95 -26.71
N LYS A 298 0.91 24.79 -27.08
CA LYS A 298 0.80 23.61 -26.21
C LYS A 298 2.18 23.07 -25.78
N ALA A 299 3.12 22.91 -26.72
CA ALA A 299 4.46 22.40 -26.43
C ALA A 299 5.25 23.33 -25.49
N ALA A 300 5.21 24.64 -25.74
CA ALA A 300 5.80 25.64 -24.86
C ALA A 300 5.16 25.60 -23.47
N ARG A 301 3.83 25.47 -23.39
CA ARG A 301 3.11 25.37 -22.12
C ARG A 301 3.53 24.13 -21.33
N ARG A 302 3.64 22.96 -21.98
CA ARG A 302 4.12 21.71 -21.37
C ARG A 302 5.53 21.88 -20.80
N ARG A 303 6.46 22.44 -21.58
CA ARG A 303 7.83 22.72 -21.11
C ARG A 303 7.84 23.67 -19.92
N THR A 304 7.05 24.75 -19.94
CA THR A 304 6.98 25.70 -18.82
C THR A 304 6.41 25.07 -17.56
N ILE A 305 5.43 24.16 -17.66
CA ILE A 305 4.92 23.40 -16.51
C ILE A 305 6.01 22.49 -15.93
N ALA A 306 6.76 21.80 -16.78
CA ALA A 306 7.88 20.96 -16.34
C ALA A 306 8.98 21.79 -15.67
N ASN A 307 9.40 22.90 -16.27
CA ASN A 307 10.39 23.81 -15.69
C ASN A 307 9.91 24.39 -14.36
N LEU A 308 8.61 24.73 -14.22
CA LEU A 308 8.05 25.18 -12.95
C LEU A 308 8.15 24.11 -11.86
N PHE A 309 7.86 22.85 -12.19
CA PHE A 309 8.02 21.74 -11.25
C PHE A 309 9.48 21.59 -10.82
N HIS A 310 10.40 21.54 -11.78
CA HIS A 310 11.83 21.36 -11.52
C HIS A 310 12.40 22.54 -10.72
N ALA A 311 12.15 23.78 -11.12
CA ALA A 311 12.57 24.97 -10.36
C ALA A 311 12.02 25.00 -8.93
N SER A 312 10.74 24.61 -8.75
CA SER A 312 10.12 24.51 -7.43
C SER A 312 10.82 23.45 -6.56
N MET A 313 11.11 22.28 -7.13
CA MET A 313 11.82 21.20 -6.45
C MET A 313 13.28 21.55 -6.17
N SER A 314 13.97 22.23 -7.09
CA SER A 314 15.34 22.75 -6.89
C SER A 314 15.39 23.64 -5.66
N HIS A 315 14.45 24.59 -5.54
CA HIS A 315 14.39 25.46 -4.37
C HIS A 315 14.11 24.70 -3.07
N VAL A 316 13.20 23.73 -3.09
CA VAL A 316 12.85 22.92 -1.91
C VAL A 316 14.00 22.02 -1.45
N LEU A 317 14.84 21.54 -2.39
CA LEU A 317 15.91 20.57 -2.15
C LEU A 317 17.32 21.16 -2.11
N GLU A 318 17.50 22.43 -2.46
CA GLU A 318 18.79 23.14 -2.44
C GLU A 318 19.60 22.89 -1.15
N PRO A 319 19.00 22.90 0.06
CA PRO A 319 19.77 22.69 1.28
C PRO A 319 20.43 21.30 1.38
N LEU A 320 20.01 20.32 0.56
CA LEU A 320 20.63 19.01 0.49
C LEU A 320 21.97 19.01 -0.26
N HIS A 321 22.27 20.05 -1.05
CA HIS A 321 23.49 20.11 -1.86
C HIS A 321 24.74 20.07 -0.96
N SER A 322 24.89 21.07 -0.11
CA SER A 322 26.00 21.17 0.84
C SER A 322 25.87 20.13 1.96
N ALA A 323 24.67 19.94 2.52
CA ALA A 323 24.45 19.03 3.63
C ALA A 323 24.72 17.56 3.27
N GLY A 324 24.36 17.13 2.07
CA GLY A 324 24.63 15.79 1.57
C GLY A 324 26.11 15.58 1.24
N ALA A 325 26.77 16.58 0.63
CA ALA A 325 28.16 16.50 0.22
C ALA A 325 29.13 16.52 1.42
N GLU A 326 28.98 17.51 2.31
CA GLU A 326 29.90 17.79 3.42
C GLU A 326 29.49 17.09 4.73
N GLY A 327 28.19 16.82 4.89
CA GLY A 327 27.63 16.27 6.11
C GLY A 327 27.36 17.36 7.16
N ILE A 328 26.28 17.19 7.91
CA ILE A 328 25.86 18.07 9.00
C ILE A 328 25.82 17.29 10.32
N VAL A 329 26.17 17.95 11.43
CA VAL A 329 26.07 17.29 12.75
C VAL A 329 24.61 17.34 13.21
N MET A 330 24.02 16.17 13.42
CA MET A 330 22.65 16.03 13.90
C MET A 330 22.60 15.21 15.18
N VAL A 331 21.81 15.67 16.15
CA VAL A 331 21.58 14.98 17.42
C VAL A 331 20.29 14.15 17.32
N SER A 332 20.39 12.84 17.55
CA SER A 332 19.21 11.97 17.61
C SER A 332 18.49 12.07 18.96
N GLY A 333 17.29 11.49 19.06
CA GLY A 333 16.45 11.58 20.26
C GLY A 333 17.03 10.96 21.54
N ASP A 334 18.17 10.26 21.46
CA ASP A 334 18.95 9.70 22.57
C ASP A 334 20.08 10.66 23.03
N GLY A 335 20.22 11.82 22.39
CA GLY A 335 21.25 12.82 22.69
C GLY A 335 22.59 12.59 21.98
N VAL A 336 22.71 11.56 21.13
CA VAL A 336 23.97 11.25 20.44
C VAL A 336 24.10 12.08 19.15
N ALA A 337 25.21 12.81 19.02
CA ALA A 337 25.55 13.56 17.82
C ALA A 337 26.23 12.67 16.77
N ARG A 338 25.83 12.78 15.51
CA ARG A 338 26.42 12.06 14.36
C ARG A 338 26.62 13.01 13.19
N ARG A 339 27.67 12.78 12.39
CA ARG A 339 27.84 13.45 11.09
C ARG A 339 26.91 12.79 10.08
N CYS A 340 25.79 13.44 9.81
CA CYS A 340 24.73 12.96 8.96
C CYS A 340 24.86 13.54 7.55
N HIS A 341 24.71 12.71 6.52
CA HIS A 341 24.69 13.11 5.12
C HIS A 341 23.28 12.84 4.56
N PRO A 342 22.39 13.84 4.53
CA PRO A 342 21.09 13.72 3.88
C PRO A 342 21.24 13.57 2.37
N ILE A 343 20.82 12.43 1.83
CA ILE A 343 20.96 12.11 0.40
C ILE A 343 19.62 11.58 -0.12
N LEU A 344 19.16 12.10 -1.26
CA LEU A 344 17.97 11.60 -1.94
C LEU A 344 18.19 10.15 -2.37
N ALA A 345 17.44 9.25 -1.76
CA ALA A 345 17.55 7.81 -1.97
C ALA A 345 16.48 7.27 -2.91
N ALA A 346 15.23 7.72 -2.74
CA ALA A 346 14.11 7.26 -3.52
C ALA A 346 13.14 8.38 -3.82
N TYR A 347 12.64 8.39 -5.05
CA TYR A 347 11.55 9.24 -5.49
C TYR A 347 10.36 8.37 -5.86
N VAL A 348 9.24 8.60 -5.16
CA VAL A 348 8.03 7.80 -5.30
C VAL A 348 6.94 8.65 -5.94
N GLY A 349 6.48 8.19 -7.09
CA GLY A 349 5.39 8.79 -7.84
C GLY A 349 4.77 7.73 -8.74
N ASP A 350 3.63 8.06 -9.36
CA ASP A 350 3.06 7.24 -10.42
C ASP A 350 3.88 7.37 -11.71
N TYR A 351 3.45 6.71 -12.78
CA TYR A 351 4.23 6.67 -14.03
C TYR A 351 4.45 8.06 -14.65
N LEU A 352 3.41 8.90 -14.70
CA LEU A 352 3.53 10.23 -15.30
C LEU A 352 4.43 11.14 -14.46
N GLU A 353 4.30 11.07 -13.13
CA GLU A 353 5.19 11.77 -12.21
C GLU A 353 6.65 11.29 -12.35
N GLN A 354 6.87 9.98 -12.52
CA GLN A 354 8.21 9.43 -12.74
C GLN A 354 8.83 9.96 -14.04
N CYS A 355 8.07 10.05 -15.13
CA CYS A 355 8.53 10.65 -16.38
C CYS A 355 8.84 12.15 -16.20
N LEU A 356 8.01 12.90 -15.48
CA LEU A 356 8.25 14.32 -15.17
C LEU A 356 9.55 14.51 -14.38
N VAL A 357 9.76 13.72 -13.34
CA VAL A 357 10.92 13.79 -12.44
C VAL A 357 12.22 13.43 -13.17
N THR A 358 12.19 12.41 -14.02
CA THR A 358 13.35 11.93 -14.78
C THR A 358 13.58 12.68 -16.08
N CYS A 359 12.70 13.62 -16.42
CA CYS A 359 12.64 14.27 -17.73
C CYS A 359 12.45 13.28 -18.89
N ALA A 360 11.94 12.07 -18.64
CA ALA A 360 11.67 11.08 -19.69
C ALA A 360 10.40 11.43 -20.49
N TYR A 361 10.36 10.95 -21.74
CA TYR A 361 9.17 11.05 -22.59
C TYR A 361 8.03 10.15 -22.08
N THR A 362 6.80 10.61 -22.29
CA THR A 362 5.63 9.81 -21.98
C THR A 362 5.55 8.69 -23.01
N GLY A 363 5.53 7.46 -22.52
CA GLY A 363 5.57 6.26 -23.37
C GLY A 363 6.89 5.51 -23.23
N ASP A 364 7.94 6.14 -22.70
CA ASP A 364 9.23 5.51 -22.46
C ASP A 364 9.36 4.95 -21.04
N CYS A 365 10.38 4.11 -20.83
CA CYS A 365 10.76 3.70 -19.48
C CYS A 365 11.56 4.83 -18.78
N PRO A 366 11.16 5.30 -17.58
CA PRO A 366 11.94 6.29 -16.81
C PRO A 366 13.18 5.68 -16.13
N ILE A 367 13.39 4.36 -16.21
CA ILE A 367 14.49 3.66 -15.51
C ILE A 367 15.57 3.17 -16.48
N CYS A 368 15.19 2.69 -17.67
CA CYS A 368 16.10 2.08 -18.64
C CYS A 368 15.91 2.67 -20.04
N GLN A 369 16.87 2.40 -20.92
CA GLN A 369 16.91 2.92 -22.29
C GLN A 369 16.00 2.15 -23.26
N CYS A 370 15.02 1.39 -22.76
CA CYS A 370 14.11 0.62 -23.59
C CYS A 370 13.26 1.57 -24.46
N PRO A 371 13.34 1.49 -25.79
CA PRO A 371 12.47 2.23 -26.69
C PRO A 371 11.02 1.80 -26.50
N HIS A 372 10.08 2.69 -26.85
CA HIS A 372 8.64 2.42 -26.77
C HIS A 372 8.23 1.13 -27.48
N ALA A 373 8.79 0.89 -28.67
CA ALA A 373 8.48 -0.27 -29.51
C ALA A 373 8.81 -1.62 -28.86
N ASP A 374 9.77 -1.64 -27.94
CA ASP A 374 10.31 -2.86 -27.32
C ASP A 374 9.90 -3.02 -25.86
N LEU A 375 9.01 -2.16 -25.34
CA LEU A 375 8.53 -2.24 -23.96
C LEU A 375 7.89 -3.59 -23.65
N GLY A 376 7.33 -4.26 -24.67
CA GLY A 376 6.80 -5.60 -24.55
C GLY A 376 7.87 -6.68 -24.35
N GLU A 377 9.14 -6.46 -24.66
CA GLU A 377 10.14 -7.52 -24.65
C GLU A 377 10.61 -7.90 -23.24
N PHE A 378 10.78 -9.21 -23.01
CA PHE A 378 11.25 -9.75 -21.74
C PHE A 378 12.16 -10.97 -21.94
N PRO A 379 13.31 -11.05 -21.24
CA PRO A 379 13.86 -10.03 -20.33
C PRO A 379 14.25 -8.75 -21.08
N SER A 380 14.13 -7.60 -20.44
CA SER A 380 14.56 -6.35 -21.07
C SER A 380 16.08 -6.36 -21.26
N PRO A 381 16.59 -6.23 -22.50
CA PRO A 381 18.02 -6.24 -22.77
C PRO A 381 18.69 -4.88 -22.48
N TYR A 382 17.89 -3.86 -22.16
CA TYR A 382 18.32 -2.47 -22.11
C TYR A 382 19.00 -2.11 -20.78
N ALA A 383 20.08 -1.35 -20.88
CA ALA A 383 20.78 -0.81 -19.72
C ALA A 383 19.92 0.27 -19.02
N PRO A 384 20.20 0.56 -17.74
CA PRO A 384 19.69 1.77 -17.09
C PRO A 384 20.01 3.02 -17.92
N ARG A 385 19.17 4.05 -17.82
CA ARG A 385 19.43 5.35 -18.47
C ARG A 385 20.76 5.94 -17.99
N ASP A 386 21.46 6.62 -18.89
CA ASP A 386 22.76 7.22 -18.60
C ASP A 386 22.57 8.56 -17.87
N PHE A 387 22.73 8.51 -16.54
CA PHE A 387 22.63 9.68 -15.69
C PHE A 387 23.66 10.77 -16.03
N GLU A 388 24.89 10.40 -16.39
CA GLU A 388 25.94 11.39 -16.64
C GLU A 388 25.69 12.11 -17.96
N ALA A 389 25.26 11.37 -19.00
CA ALA A 389 24.84 11.98 -20.26
C ALA A 389 23.65 12.92 -20.08
N SER A 390 22.61 12.50 -19.35
CA SER A 390 21.45 13.37 -19.05
C SER A 390 21.83 14.59 -18.22
N ARG A 391 22.75 14.46 -17.26
CA ARG A 391 23.26 15.59 -16.48
C ARG A 391 24.10 16.54 -17.32
N HIS A 392 24.93 16.03 -18.22
CA HIS A 392 25.71 16.85 -19.14
C HIS A 392 24.81 17.64 -20.09
N ALA A 393 23.78 17.01 -20.65
CA ALA A 393 22.76 17.67 -21.46
C ALA A 393 21.99 18.74 -20.69
N ALA A 394 21.58 18.46 -19.44
CA ALA A 394 20.94 19.45 -18.58
C ALA A 394 21.83 20.68 -18.32
N LYS A 395 23.15 20.49 -18.21
CA LYS A 395 24.11 21.58 -17.98
C LYS A 395 24.48 22.38 -19.22
N SER A 396 24.11 21.92 -20.41
CA SER A 396 24.35 22.65 -21.65
C SER A 396 23.25 23.68 -21.97
N VAL A 397 22.29 23.91 -21.07
CA VAL A 397 21.29 24.99 -21.19
C VAL A 397 21.96 26.32 -21.55
N GLY A 398 21.42 26.99 -22.57
CA GLY A 398 21.96 28.26 -23.10
C GLY A 398 23.08 28.10 -24.14
N SER A 399 23.56 26.88 -24.39
CA SER A 399 24.45 26.57 -25.51
C SER A 399 23.65 26.18 -26.76
N PRO A 400 24.21 26.35 -27.98
CA PRO A 400 23.61 25.86 -29.21
C PRO A 400 23.36 24.34 -29.20
N GLU A 401 24.16 23.58 -28.46
CA GLU A 401 24.11 22.12 -28.41
C GLU A 401 23.06 21.58 -27.42
N PHE A 402 22.31 22.43 -26.72
CA PHE A 402 21.36 21.99 -25.68
C PHE A 402 20.29 21.02 -26.20
N VAL A 403 19.71 21.35 -27.35
CA VAL A 403 18.63 20.55 -27.95
C VAL A 403 19.17 19.19 -28.39
N ASP A 404 20.27 19.19 -29.15
CA ASP A 404 20.93 17.98 -29.64
C ASP A 404 21.39 17.09 -28.47
N ALA A 405 22.00 17.66 -27.44
CA ALA A 405 22.45 16.91 -26.27
C ALA A 405 21.29 16.28 -25.48
N CYS A 406 20.15 16.97 -25.37
CA CYS A 406 18.95 16.41 -24.72
C CYS A 406 18.33 15.27 -25.55
N ASN A 407 18.27 15.44 -26.87
CA ASN A 407 17.78 14.42 -27.79
C ASN A 407 18.68 13.17 -27.75
N ASP A 408 20.00 13.35 -27.78
CA ASP A 408 20.99 12.27 -27.67
C ASP A 408 20.89 11.52 -26.32
N ALA A 409 20.63 12.26 -25.24
CA ALA A 409 20.42 11.68 -23.90
C ALA A 409 18.98 11.15 -23.69
N ASN A 410 18.10 11.29 -24.68
CA ASN A 410 16.67 10.95 -24.62
C ASN A 410 15.93 11.57 -23.41
N ILE A 411 16.13 12.86 -23.17
CA ILE A 411 15.42 13.63 -22.13
C ILE A 411 14.72 14.85 -22.72
N LYS A 412 13.61 15.25 -22.10
CA LYS A 412 12.89 16.48 -22.43
C LYS A 412 13.75 17.71 -22.18
N LEU A 413 13.49 18.77 -22.95
CA LEU A 413 14.12 20.09 -22.86
C LEU A 413 13.73 20.86 -21.58
N VAL A 414 14.13 20.32 -20.43
CA VAL A 414 13.94 20.91 -19.10
C VAL A 414 15.18 21.72 -18.73
N GLN A 415 14.98 22.96 -18.30
CA GLN A 415 16.06 23.82 -17.84
C GLN A 415 16.32 23.57 -16.35
N HIS A 416 17.58 23.29 -16.00
CA HIS A 416 18.02 23.09 -14.61
C HIS A 416 17.16 22.10 -13.80
N PRO A 417 17.06 20.82 -14.25
CA PRO A 417 16.33 19.81 -13.50
C PRO A 417 16.88 19.67 -12.08
N PHE A 418 16.00 19.52 -11.08
CA PHE A 418 16.38 19.66 -9.66
C PHE A 418 17.47 18.70 -9.16
N TRP A 419 17.68 17.62 -9.90
CA TRP A 419 18.64 16.57 -9.56
C TRP A 419 20.04 16.81 -10.10
N GLU A 420 20.27 17.83 -10.93
CA GLU A 420 21.55 18.03 -11.63
C GLU A 420 22.74 18.28 -10.68
N ASP A 421 22.49 18.93 -9.54
CA ASP A 421 23.52 19.32 -8.57
C ASP A 421 23.40 18.56 -7.23
N LEU A 422 22.46 17.62 -7.10
CA LEU A 422 22.31 16.83 -5.89
C LEU A 422 23.48 15.83 -5.73
N PRO A 423 24.09 15.73 -4.54
CA PRO A 423 25.27 14.91 -4.32
C PRO A 423 24.91 13.42 -4.25
N TYR A 424 25.77 12.59 -4.86
CA TYR A 424 25.66 11.11 -4.82
C TYR A 424 24.34 10.56 -5.38
N LEU A 425 23.68 11.31 -6.26
CA LEU A 425 22.40 10.96 -6.86
C LEU A 425 22.57 10.38 -8.26
N ASP A 426 21.74 9.39 -8.58
CA ASP A 426 21.34 9.00 -9.92
C ASP A 426 19.81 8.99 -9.91
N ILE A 427 19.19 9.88 -10.68
CA ILE A 427 17.73 10.05 -10.64
C ILE A 427 16.99 8.81 -11.17
N PHE A 428 17.53 8.17 -12.22
CA PHE A 428 16.96 6.95 -12.81
C PHE A 428 17.13 5.73 -11.89
N GLN A 429 18.16 5.75 -11.03
CA GLN A 429 18.28 4.80 -9.93
C GLN A 429 17.28 5.04 -8.80
N SER A 430 16.95 6.30 -8.53
CA SER A 430 16.08 6.70 -7.43
C SER A 430 14.59 6.47 -7.70
N ILE A 431 14.20 6.25 -8.96
CA ILE A 431 12.82 5.87 -9.29
C ILE A 431 12.50 4.47 -8.78
N THR A 432 11.43 4.37 -8.01
CA THR A 432 10.93 3.11 -7.45
C THR A 432 9.72 2.57 -8.19
N VAL A 433 9.56 1.24 -8.19
CA VAL A 433 8.34 0.58 -8.66
C VAL A 433 7.16 0.83 -7.72
N ASP A 434 5.94 0.79 -8.25
CA ASP A 434 4.72 1.06 -7.49
C ASP A 434 3.63 0.00 -7.71
N VAL A 435 3.32 -0.74 -6.65
CA VAL A 435 2.33 -1.82 -6.67
C VAL A 435 0.94 -1.30 -6.98
N LEU A 436 0.57 -0.11 -6.48
CA LEU A 436 -0.78 0.39 -6.65
C LEU A 436 -1.05 0.83 -8.08
N HIS A 437 -0.28 1.79 -8.61
CA HIS A 437 -0.55 2.38 -9.92
C HIS A 437 -0.04 1.53 -11.09
N GLN A 438 1.02 0.72 -10.89
CA GLN A 438 1.57 -0.15 -11.94
C GLN A 438 0.91 -1.54 -11.94
N VAL A 439 0.83 -2.22 -10.80
CA VAL A 439 0.29 -3.60 -10.74
C VAL A 439 -1.23 -3.60 -10.66
N TYR A 440 -1.83 -3.01 -9.62
CA TYR A 440 -3.28 -3.08 -9.42
C TYR A 440 -4.07 -2.21 -10.40
N GLN A 441 -3.76 -0.92 -10.51
CA GLN A 441 -4.47 0.01 -11.39
C GLN A 441 -3.94 0.01 -12.83
N GLY A 442 -2.80 -0.65 -13.08
CA GLY A 442 -2.21 -0.83 -14.41
C GLY A 442 -2.46 -2.23 -14.96
N VAL A 443 -1.53 -3.15 -14.70
CA VAL A 443 -1.49 -4.49 -15.31
C VAL A 443 -2.74 -5.31 -14.97
N PHE A 444 -3.18 -5.30 -13.71
CA PHE A 444 -4.36 -6.06 -13.28
C PHE A 444 -5.66 -5.51 -13.88
N LYS A 445 -5.77 -4.17 -14.02
CA LYS A 445 -6.88 -3.54 -14.74
C LYS A 445 -6.94 -4.03 -16.19
N HIS A 446 -5.79 -4.07 -16.88
CA HIS A 446 -5.70 -4.63 -18.23
C HIS A 446 -6.04 -6.12 -18.27
N LEU A 447 -5.53 -6.91 -17.32
CA LEU A 447 -5.83 -8.34 -17.21
C LEU A 447 -7.33 -8.60 -17.08
N VAL A 448 -8.03 -7.87 -16.21
CA VAL A 448 -9.49 -7.99 -16.08
C VAL A 448 -10.19 -7.61 -17.40
N SER A 449 -9.73 -6.57 -18.09
CA SER A 449 -10.26 -6.19 -19.42
C SER A 449 -10.05 -7.29 -20.47
N TRP A 450 -8.84 -7.85 -20.54
CA TRP A 450 -8.51 -8.95 -21.45
C TRP A 450 -9.35 -10.19 -21.18
N LEU A 451 -9.57 -10.52 -19.90
CA LEU A 451 -10.44 -11.64 -19.52
C LEU A 451 -11.90 -11.39 -19.90
N LYS A 452 -12.43 -10.16 -19.78
CA LYS A 452 -13.79 -9.84 -20.25
C LYS A 452 -13.95 -10.11 -21.75
N LEU A 453 -12.93 -9.78 -22.54
CA LEU A 453 -12.94 -10.02 -23.98
C LEU A 453 -12.76 -11.50 -24.33
N ALA A 454 -11.84 -12.21 -23.64
CA ALA A 454 -11.59 -13.62 -23.86
C ALA A 454 -12.78 -14.51 -23.45
N CYS A 455 -13.34 -14.24 -22.28
CA CYS A 455 -14.31 -15.09 -21.61
C CYS A 455 -15.78 -14.73 -21.94
N GLY A 456 -16.00 -13.50 -22.39
CA GLY A 456 -17.32 -12.87 -22.42
C GLY A 456 -17.69 -12.25 -21.07
N ALA A 457 -18.03 -10.96 -21.08
CA ALA A 457 -18.40 -10.21 -19.89
C ALA A 457 -19.61 -10.84 -19.14
N ALA A 458 -20.61 -11.30 -19.90
CA ALA A 458 -21.80 -11.96 -19.33
C ALA A 458 -21.46 -13.28 -18.60
N GLU A 459 -20.53 -14.08 -19.14
CA GLU A 459 -20.13 -15.34 -18.52
C GLU A 459 -19.34 -15.08 -17.22
N LEU A 460 -18.40 -14.14 -17.22
CA LEU A 460 -17.70 -13.73 -15.99
C LEU A 460 -18.67 -13.19 -14.95
N ASP A 461 -19.62 -12.34 -15.35
CA ASP A 461 -20.62 -11.76 -14.46
C ASP A 461 -21.65 -12.79 -13.97
N ALA A 462 -21.87 -13.89 -14.67
CA ALA A 462 -22.66 -15.02 -14.18
C ALA A 462 -21.89 -15.82 -13.13
N ARG A 463 -20.59 -16.08 -13.35
CA ARG A 463 -19.75 -16.90 -12.47
C ARG A 463 -19.49 -16.24 -11.11
N VAL A 464 -19.24 -14.93 -11.08
CA VAL A 464 -18.88 -14.22 -9.84
C VAL A 464 -19.98 -14.25 -8.76
N PRO A 465 -21.25 -13.89 -9.02
CA PRO A 465 -22.31 -13.93 -8.03
C PRO A 465 -22.97 -15.31 -7.88
N ALA A 466 -23.07 -16.12 -8.94
CA ALA A 466 -23.84 -17.37 -8.91
C ALA A 466 -23.02 -18.59 -8.49
N ARG A 467 -21.69 -18.59 -8.68
CA ARG A 467 -20.85 -19.79 -8.47
C ARG A 467 -19.76 -19.65 -7.42
N LEU A 468 -19.42 -18.42 -6.98
CA LEU A 468 -18.48 -18.25 -5.88
C LEU A 468 -19.18 -18.50 -4.53
N PRO A 469 -18.76 -19.52 -3.75
CA PRO A 469 -19.34 -19.75 -2.44
C PRO A 469 -19.04 -18.56 -1.51
N PRO A 470 -19.99 -18.14 -0.67
CA PRO A 470 -19.74 -17.08 0.30
C PRO A 470 -18.58 -17.43 1.24
N ASN A 471 -17.46 -16.70 1.12
CA ASN A 471 -16.26 -16.93 1.94
C ASN A 471 -15.92 -15.71 2.79
N HIS A 472 -15.46 -15.93 4.02
CA HIS A 472 -14.90 -14.87 4.87
C HIS A 472 -13.66 -14.26 4.19
N GLY A 473 -13.64 -12.92 4.05
CA GLY A 473 -12.54 -12.21 3.40
C GLY A 473 -12.64 -12.03 1.88
N LEU A 474 -13.69 -12.54 1.24
CA LEU A 474 -14.03 -12.21 -0.16
C LEU A 474 -15.29 -11.34 -0.23
N ARG A 475 -15.22 -10.26 -1.01
CA ARG A 475 -16.40 -9.49 -1.43
C ARG A 475 -17.10 -10.23 -2.56
N ILE A 476 -18.40 -10.51 -2.39
CA ILE A 476 -19.24 -11.02 -3.46
C ILE A 476 -19.77 -9.82 -4.25
N PHE A 477 -19.51 -9.81 -5.56
CA PHE A 477 -20.03 -8.79 -6.46
C PHE A 477 -21.33 -9.31 -7.09
N TYR A 478 -22.46 -9.00 -6.44
CA TYR A 478 -23.79 -9.52 -6.82
C TYR A 478 -24.23 -9.18 -8.25
N LYS A 479 -23.68 -8.11 -8.84
CA LYS A 479 -23.94 -7.68 -10.22
C LYS A 479 -22.77 -8.00 -11.17
N GLY A 480 -21.90 -8.94 -10.79
CA GLY A 480 -20.66 -9.23 -11.51
C GLY A 480 -19.61 -8.13 -11.35
N ILE A 481 -18.54 -8.23 -12.13
CA ILE A 481 -17.40 -7.29 -12.12
C ILE A 481 -17.32 -6.45 -13.39
N SER A 482 -18.15 -6.72 -14.39
CA SER A 482 -18.02 -6.08 -15.70
C SER A 482 -18.48 -4.64 -15.71
N ASN A 483 -19.52 -4.32 -14.96
CA ASN A 483 -20.14 -2.99 -14.86
C ASN A 483 -19.49 -2.06 -13.81
N LEU A 484 -18.39 -2.47 -13.18
CA LEU A 484 -17.71 -1.62 -12.19
C LEU A 484 -16.95 -0.50 -12.91
N SER A 485 -17.34 0.74 -12.65
CA SER A 485 -16.60 1.94 -13.06
C SER A 485 -15.75 2.46 -11.91
N ARG A 486 -14.62 3.11 -12.23
CA ARG A 486 -13.69 3.73 -11.25
C ARG A 486 -13.27 2.77 -10.12
N VAL A 487 -12.92 1.54 -10.51
CA VAL A 487 -12.57 0.47 -9.57
C VAL A 487 -11.36 0.86 -8.73
N SER A 488 -11.55 0.89 -7.41
CA SER A 488 -10.48 1.24 -6.48
C SER A 488 -9.44 0.11 -6.36
N GLY A 489 -8.22 0.44 -5.90
CA GLY A 489 -7.19 -0.58 -5.61
C GLY A 489 -7.67 -1.64 -4.60
N THR A 490 -8.51 -1.25 -3.63
CA THR A 490 -9.14 -2.18 -2.69
C THR A 490 -10.07 -3.17 -3.39
N GLU A 491 -10.81 -2.74 -4.40
CA GLU A 491 -11.69 -3.60 -5.18
C GLU A 491 -10.91 -4.53 -6.10
N HIS A 492 -9.86 -4.04 -6.78
CA HIS A 492 -8.95 -4.90 -7.54
C HIS A 492 -8.33 -6.00 -6.67
N ARG A 493 -7.91 -5.65 -5.44
CA ARG A 493 -7.39 -6.63 -4.45
C ARG A 493 -8.44 -7.65 -4.01
N GLN A 494 -9.74 -7.33 -4.06
CA GLN A 494 -10.80 -8.32 -3.81
C GLN A 494 -11.02 -9.23 -5.02
N ILE A 495 -11.04 -8.66 -6.23
CA ILE A 495 -11.23 -9.40 -7.48
C ILE A 495 -10.08 -10.41 -7.68
N SER A 496 -8.84 -10.00 -7.41
CA SER A 496 -7.67 -10.85 -7.62
C SER A 496 -7.69 -12.17 -6.85
N ARG A 497 -8.44 -12.22 -5.74
CA ARG A 497 -8.50 -13.40 -4.85
C ARG A 497 -9.35 -14.54 -5.41
N PHE A 498 -10.29 -14.25 -6.30
CA PHE A 498 -11.16 -15.25 -6.91
C PHE A 498 -11.03 -15.34 -8.43
N LEU A 499 -10.35 -14.39 -9.07
CA LEU A 499 -10.26 -14.30 -10.53
C LEU A 499 -9.81 -15.61 -11.19
N LEU A 500 -8.77 -16.25 -10.66
CA LEU A 500 -8.27 -17.52 -11.20
C LEU A 500 -9.34 -18.63 -11.13
N GLY A 501 -10.09 -18.71 -10.03
CA GLY A 501 -11.16 -19.67 -9.88
C GLY A 501 -12.34 -19.41 -10.82
N ALA A 502 -12.57 -18.16 -11.21
CA ALA A 502 -13.63 -17.81 -12.15
C ALA A 502 -13.33 -18.26 -13.59
N ILE A 503 -12.05 -18.43 -13.96
CA ILE A 503 -11.64 -18.77 -15.33
C ILE A 503 -11.07 -20.19 -15.49
N ALA A 504 -10.92 -20.94 -14.40
CA ALA A 504 -10.18 -22.21 -14.38
C ALA A 504 -10.72 -23.28 -15.34
N ASP A 505 -12.03 -23.30 -15.58
CA ASP A 505 -12.75 -24.25 -16.43
C ASP A 505 -13.40 -23.55 -17.64
N ILE A 506 -12.88 -22.39 -18.06
CA ILE A 506 -13.45 -21.69 -19.21
C ILE A 506 -13.04 -22.35 -20.53
N GLU A 507 -13.99 -22.47 -21.45
CA GLU A 507 -13.75 -23.01 -22.79
C GLU A 507 -13.52 -21.84 -23.77
N LEU A 508 -12.30 -21.75 -24.32
CA LEU A 508 -11.94 -20.72 -25.28
C LEU A 508 -11.93 -21.27 -26.72
N PRO A 509 -12.08 -20.38 -27.73
CA PRO A 509 -11.73 -20.70 -29.11
C PRO A 509 -10.27 -21.19 -29.16
N GLY A 510 -10.03 -22.38 -29.73
CA GLY A 510 -8.74 -23.08 -29.66
C GLY A 510 -8.68 -24.24 -28.64
N GLY A 511 -9.78 -24.50 -27.93
CA GLY A 511 -9.96 -25.66 -27.06
C GLY A 511 -9.15 -25.61 -25.77
N TRP A 512 -8.96 -26.78 -25.15
CA TRP A 512 -8.30 -26.91 -23.84
C TRP A 512 -6.93 -26.23 -23.76
N GLN A 513 -6.14 -26.28 -24.83
CA GLN A 513 -4.79 -25.70 -24.84
C GLN A 513 -4.82 -24.17 -24.73
N ALA A 514 -5.74 -23.51 -25.44
CA ALA A 514 -5.94 -22.06 -25.36
C ALA A 514 -6.40 -21.65 -23.95
N SER A 515 -7.37 -22.37 -23.38
CA SER A 515 -7.83 -22.17 -22.01
C SER A 515 -6.72 -22.34 -20.97
N ALA A 516 -5.89 -23.37 -21.14
CA ALA A 516 -4.76 -23.64 -20.26
C ALA A 516 -3.69 -22.53 -20.36
N GLN A 517 -3.38 -22.03 -21.56
CA GLN A 517 -2.46 -20.92 -21.76
C GLN A 517 -2.95 -19.63 -21.09
N LEU A 518 -4.21 -19.24 -21.31
CA LEU A 518 -4.79 -18.06 -20.65
C LEU A 518 -4.78 -18.19 -19.13
N THR A 519 -5.11 -19.38 -18.62
CA THR A 519 -5.11 -19.67 -17.18
C THR A 519 -3.70 -19.57 -16.60
N ARG A 520 -2.67 -20.11 -17.28
CA ARG A 520 -1.27 -19.99 -16.85
C ARG A 520 -0.77 -18.55 -16.91
N ALA A 521 -1.04 -17.81 -17.98
CA ALA A 521 -0.68 -16.39 -18.10
C ALA A 521 -1.33 -15.55 -16.97
N THR A 522 -2.62 -15.78 -16.71
CA THR A 522 -3.35 -15.12 -15.62
C THR A 522 -2.76 -15.47 -14.26
N ARG A 523 -2.51 -16.76 -14.02
CA ARG A 523 -1.87 -17.23 -12.79
C ARG A 523 -0.49 -16.60 -12.59
N ALA A 524 0.33 -16.55 -13.63
CA ALA A 524 1.67 -15.98 -13.57
C ALA A 524 1.66 -14.50 -13.14
N LEU A 525 0.74 -13.68 -13.67
CA LEU A 525 0.57 -12.29 -13.22
C LEU A 525 0.04 -12.18 -11.78
N LEU A 526 -0.88 -13.06 -11.38
CA LEU A 526 -1.38 -13.10 -10.00
C LEU A 526 -0.27 -13.50 -9.03
N ASP A 527 0.51 -14.54 -9.36
CA ASP A 527 1.65 -15.00 -8.57
C ASP A 527 2.70 -13.89 -8.46
N PHE A 528 3.05 -13.20 -9.56
CA PHE A 528 3.93 -12.02 -9.53
C PHE A 528 3.40 -10.95 -8.57
N MET A 529 2.12 -10.58 -8.71
CA MET A 529 1.50 -9.55 -7.87
C MET A 529 1.52 -9.90 -6.38
N TYR A 530 1.24 -11.15 -6.01
CA TYR A 530 1.28 -11.59 -4.62
C TYR A 530 2.71 -11.67 -4.09
N MET A 531 3.66 -12.17 -4.89
CA MET A 531 5.06 -12.29 -4.52
C MET A 531 5.74 -10.92 -4.36
N ALA A 532 5.47 -9.96 -5.25
CA ALA A 532 6.02 -8.60 -5.20
C ALA A 532 5.66 -7.84 -3.90
N GLN A 533 4.64 -8.29 -3.18
CA GLN A 533 4.16 -7.73 -1.92
C GLN A 533 4.66 -8.48 -0.68
N TYR A 534 5.58 -9.43 -0.84
CA TYR A 534 6.14 -10.12 0.32
C TYR A 534 6.84 -9.14 1.26
N PRO A 535 6.63 -9.26 2.59
CA PRO A 535 7.22 -8.34 3.56
C PRO A 535 8.74 -8.53 3.70
N VAL A 536 9.27 -9.65 3.20
CA VAL A 536 10.70 -9.99 3.16
C VAL A 536 10.97 -10.82 1.91
N HIS A 537 12.04 -10.49 1.20
CA HIS A 537 12.53 -11.27 0.07
C HIS A 537 13.91 -11.86 0.36
N SER A 538 14.09 -13.14 0.05
CA SER A 538 15.40 -13.75 -0.12
C SER A 538 15.83 -13.75 -1.59
N THR A 539 17.10 -14.00 -1.88
CA THR A 539 17.58 -14.20 -3.26
C THR A 539 16.73 -15.23 -4.03
N LYS A 540 16.35 -16.35 -3.40
CA LYS A 540 15.49 -17.38 -3.99
C LYS A 540 14.09 -16.87 -4.33
N THR A 541 13.47 -16.07 -3.45
CA THR A 541 12.14 -15.51 -3.74
C THR A 541 12.19 -14.44 -4.82
N LEU A 542 13.33 -13.77 -5.01
CA LEU A 542 13.51 -12.81 -6.10
C LEU A 542 13.68 -13.53 -7.44
N GLU A 543 14.43 -14.63 -7.48
CA GLU A 543 14.50 -15.50 -8.66
C GLU A 543 13.12 -16.06 -9.04
N ALA A 544 12.34 -16.47 -8.03
CA ALA A 544 10.97 -16.91 -8.24
C ALA A 544 10.06 -15.77 -8.74
N LEU A 545 10.23 -14.54 -8.26
CA LEU A 545 9.51 -13.37 -8.77
C LEU A 545 9.81 -13.13 -10.27
N ASP A 546 11.08 -13.12 -10.66
CA ASP A 546 11.47 -13.03 -12.09
C ASP A 546 10.89 -14.20 -12.91
N SER A 547 10.88 -15.41 -12.34
CA SER A 547 10.32 -16.60 -12.99
C SER A 547 8.82 -16.49 -13.22
N THR A 548 8.06 -15.87 -12.29
CA THR A 548 6.62 -15.63 -12.51
C THR A 548 6.37 -14.65 -13.66
N LEU A 549 7.20 -13.61 -13.80
CA LEU A 549 7.09 -12.70 -14.94
C LEU A 549 7.46 -13.41 -16.24
N ALA A 550 8.54 -14.20 -16.25
CA ALA A 550 8.94 -15.01 -17.40
C ALA A 550 7.81 -15.97 -17.85
N ALA A 551 7.13 -16.61 -16.90
CA ALA A 551 6.00 -17.49 -17.19
C ALA A 551 4.82 -16.76 -17.85
N PHE A 552 4.55 -15.51 -17.44
CA PHE A 552 3.55 -14.68 -18.14
C PHE A 552 3.98 -14.42 -19.59
N HIS A 553 5.24 -14.00 -19.80
CA HIS A 553 5.73 -13.72 -21.15
C HIS A 553 5.79 -14.95 -22.06
N ALA A 554 5.92 -16.16 -21.51
CA ALA A 554 5.86 -17.41 -22.26
C ALA A 554 4.45 -17.77 -22.78
N ASP A 555 3.39 -17.38 -22.06
CA ASP A 555 2.00 -17.75 -22.41
C ASP A 555 1.16 -16.55 -22.91
N ARG A 556 1.67 -15.31 -22.85
CA ARG A 556 0.91 -14.09 -23.20
C ARG A 556 0.41 -14.05 -24.64
N GLU A 557 1.06 -14.77 -25.56
CA GLU A 557 0.74 -14.77 -26.99
C GLU A 557 -0.70 -15.24 -27.26
N ILE A 558 -1.29 -16.01 -26.34
CA ILE A 558 -2.71 -16.37 -26.39
C ILE A 558 -3.64 -15.14 -26.53
N LEU A 559 -3.28 -14.01 -25.92
CA LEU A 559 -4.06 -12.78 -26.03
C LEU A 559 -3.98 -12.17 -27.44
N VAL A 560 -2.89 -12.42 -28.17
CA VAL A 560 -2.75 -12.04 -29.58
C VAL A 560 -3.51 -13.03 -30.47
N THR A 561 -3.39 -14.33 -30.21
CA THR A 561 -4.11 -15.39 -30.93
C THR A 561 -5.63 -15.21 -30.86
N LEU A 562 -6.14 -14.76 -29.71
CA LEU A 562 -7.56 -14.46 -29.51
C LEU A 562 -8.00 -13.10 -30.09
N GLY A 563 -7.08 -12.34 -30.70
CA GLY A 563 -7.37 -11.00 -31.26
C GLY A 563 -7.60 -9.91 -30.22
N ILE A 564 -7.24 -10.14 -28.95
CA ILE A 564 -7.47 -9.21 -27.83
C ILE A 564 -6.40 -8.11 -27.82
N ARG A 565 -5.19 -8.41 -28.29
CA ARG A 565 -4.05 -7.50 -28.32
C ARG A 565 -3.25 -7.65 -29.60
N THR A 566 -2.65 -6.56 -30.05
CA THR A 566 -1.66 -6.53 -31.15
C THR A 566 -0.22 -6.52 -30.65
N GLY A 567 0.01 -6.12 -29.40
CA GLY A 567 1.33 -6.05 -28.78
C GLY A 567 1.25 -5.79 -27.28
N PHE A 568 2.40 -5.61 -26.63
CA PHE A 568 2.51 -5.47 -25.17
C PHE A 568 3.33 -4.24 -24.74
N ASN A 569 3.38 -3.22 -25.59
CA ASN A 569 4.09 -1.96 -25.35
C ASN A 569 3.35 -1.09 -24.32
N ILE A 570 3.30 -1.58 -23.08
CA ILE A 570 2.59 -0.99 -21.97
C ILE A 570 3.66 -0.63 -20.93
N PRO A 571 3.95 0.65 -20.69
CA PRO A 571 5.00 1.07 -19.74
C PRO A 571 4.83 0.45 -18.34
N LYS A 572 3.57 0.34 -17.87
CA LYS A 572 3.24 -0.30 -16.59
C LYS A 572 3.54 -1.80 -16.56
N LEU A 573 3.42 -2.51 -17.69
CA LEU A 573 3.82 -3.91 -17.79
C LEU A 573 5.34 -4.04 -17.83
N HIS A 574 6.02 -3.21 -18.61
CA HIS A 574 7.47 -3.16 -18.67
C HIS A 574 8.10 -2.86 -17.29
N SER A 575 7.44 -2.01 -16.49
CA SER A 575 7.88 -1.68 -15.12
C SER A 575 8.04 -2.91 -14.21
N LEU A 576 7.34 -4.01 -14.50
CA LEU A 576 7.44 -5.26 -13.73
C LEU A 576 8.86 -5.85 -13.78
N ALA A 577 9.60 -5.64 -14.87
CA ALA A 577 10.99 -6.08 -15.01
C ALA A 577 11.95 -5.38 -14.01
N HIS A 578 11.55 -4.23 -13.46
CA HIS A 578 12.38 -3.43 -12.55
C HIS A 578 12.14 -3.75 -11.06
N TYR A 579 11.20 -4.66 -10.74
CA TYR A 579 10.85 -4.98 -9.34
C TYR A 579 12.01 -5.60 -8.57
N VAL A 580 12.65 -6.63 -9.13
CA VAL A 580 13.78 -7.31 -8.47
C VAL A 580 14.96 -6.36 -8.26
N ARG A 581 15.23 -5.48 -9.23
CA ARG A 581 16.23 -4.40 -9.08
C ARG A 581 15.88 -3.48 -7.91
N CYS A 582 14.66 -2.94 -7.90
CA CYS A 582 14.22 -2.03 -6.83
C CYS A 582 14.27 -2.70 -5.46
N ILE A 583 13.85 -3.97 -5.35
CA ILE A 583 13.89 -4.69 -4.06
C ILE A 583 15.32 -4.89 -3.58
N LYS A 584 16.26 -5.20 -4.48
CA LYS A 584 17.68 -5.32 -4.15
C LYS A 584 18.29 -3.99 -3.71
N LEU A 585 17.86 -2.86 -4.28
CA LEU A 585 18.38 -1.53 -3.96
C LEU A 585 17.79 -0.95 -2.68
N PHE A 586 16.46 -1.01 -2.53
CA PHE A 586 15.69 -0.24 -1.54
C PHE A 586 14.92 -1.10 -0.53
N GLY A 587 14.99 -2.43 -0.61
CA GLY A 587 14.15 -3.32 0.19
C GLY A 587 12.78 -3.53 -0.44
N THR A 588 11.86 -4.21 0.26
CA THR A 588 10.56 -4.61 -0.30
C THR A 588 9.68 -3.41 -0.69
N THR A 589 8.69 -3.63 -1.56
CA THR A 589 7.87 -2.57 -2.20
C THR A 589 7.07 -1.71 -1.22
N ASP A 590 6.78 -2.24 -0.03
CA ASP A 590 6.05 -1.56 1.03
C ASP A 590 6.87 -0.47 1.75
N ASN A 591 8.17 -0.32 1.44
CA ASN A 591 8.99 0.81 1.88
C ASN A 591 8.66 2.13 1.15
N TYR A 592 8.21 2.04 -0.10
CA TYR A 592 8.03 3.15 -1.03
C TYR A 592 6.68 3.05 -1.76
N SER A 593 5.64 2.61 -1.04
CA SER A 593 4.31 2.45 -1.59
C SER A 593 3.50 3.76 -1.61
N THR A 594 2.87 4.03 -2.76
CA THR A 594 1.94 5.16 -2.95
C THR A 594 0.60 4.99 -2.21
N GLU A 595 0.26 3.79 -1.71
CA GLU A 595 -0.93 3.61 -0.85
C GLU A 595 -0.84 4.49 0.42
N THR A 596 0.38 4.72 0.89
CA THR A 596 0.60 5.61 2.05
C THR A 596 0.33 7.06 1.68
N THR A 597 0.74 7.51 0.49
CA THR A 597 0.54 8.90 0.04
C THR A 597 -0.91 9.19 -0.27
N GLU A 598 -1.67 8.26 -0.83
CA GLU A 598 -3.12 8.41 -0.99
C GLU A 598 -3.80 8.70 0.35
N ARG A 599 -3.39 7.99 1.41
CA ARG A 599 -3.87 8.25 2.77
C ARG A 599 -3.43 9.62 3.27
N LEU A 600 -2.19 10.02 2.99
CA LEU A 600 -1.70 11.36 3.31
C LEU A 600 -2.47 12.47 2.58
N HIS A 601 -2.88 12.28 1.32
CA HIS A 601 -3.69 13.25 0.59
C HIS A 601 -5.02 13.52 1.28
N ILE A 602 -5.62 12.50 1.89
CA ILE A 602 -6.84 12.67 2.69
C ILE A 602 -6.58 13.61 3.85
N ASP A 603 -5.62 13.27 4.70
CA ASP A 603 -5.38 13.98 5.97
C ASP A 603 -4.76 15.37 5.74
N PHE A 604 -3.85 15.50 4.77
CA PHE A 604 -3.04 16.71 4.59
C PHE A 604 -3.60 17.67 3.56
N ALA A 605 -4.17 17.20 2.44
CA ALA A 605 -4.68 18.07 1.39
C ALA A 605 -6.22 18.21 1.47
N LYS A 606 -6.96 17.11 1.42
CA LYS A 606 -8.42 17.12 1.32
C LYS A 606 -9.10 17.62 2.60
N GLU A 607 -8.71 17.11 3.77
CA GLU A 607 -9.23 17.60 5.05
C GLU A 607 -8.81 19.03 5.36
N ALA A 608 -7.56 19.40 5.07
CA ALA A 608 -7.08 20.77 5.23
C ALA A 608 -7.88 21.74 4.33
N TYR A 609 -8.11 21.37 3.07
CA TYR A 609 -8.91 22.18 2.13
C TYR A 609 -10.36 22.31 2.61
N ARG A 610 -10.98 21.23 3.08
CA ARG A 610 -12.35 21.24 3.67
C ARG A 610 -12.47 22.13 4.89
N ALA A 611 -11.39 22.37 5.61
CA ALA A 611 -11.37 23.25 6.78
C ALA A 611 -11.22 24.74 6.43
N THR A 612 -11.02 25.09 5.15
CA THR A 612 -10.89 26.47 4.68
C THR A 612 -12.23 27.11 4.31
N ASN A 613 -12.22 28.41 4.04
CA ASN A 613 -13.33 29.11 3.39
C ASN A 613 -13.36 28.97 1.85
N HIS A 614 -12.46 28.15 1.27
CA HIS A 614 -12.30 27.93 -0.17
C HIS A 614 -11.87 29.16 -1.01
N LYS A 615 -11.32 30.19 -0.36
CA LYS A 615 -10.74 31.37 -1.00
C LYS A 615 -9.35 31.61 -0.44
N ASP A 616 -8.33 31.70 -1.29
CA ASP A 616 -6.92 31.82 -0.87
C ASP A 616 -6.61 30.72 0.16
N GLU A 617 -6.81 29.48 -0.29
CA GLU A 617 -6.92 28.29 0.55
C GLU A 617 -5.59 27.89 1.21
N TYR A 618 -4.46 28.04 0.53
CA TYR A 618 -3.17 27.52 1.00
C TYR A 618 -2.68 28.13 2.34
N PRO A 619 -2.76 29.46 2.58
CA PRO A 619 -2.48 30.04 3.90
C PRO A 619 -3.34 29.45 5.02
N GLN A 620 -4.61 29.14 4.74
CA GLN A 620 -5.53 28.55 5.71
C GLN A 620 -5.22 27.06 5.93
N MET A 621 -4.94 26.32 4.85
CA MET A 621 -4.54 24.90 4.91
C MET A 621 -3.28 24.72 5.75
N THR A 622 -2.23 25.50 5.45
CA THR A 622 -0.95 25.44 6.16
C THR A 622 -1.10 25.79 7.63
N GLN A 623 -1.86 26.85 7.97
CA GLN A 623 -2.15 27.20 9.36
C GLN A 623 -2.96 26.12 10.09
N TRP A 624 -3.96 25.53 9.44
CA TRP A 624 -4.75 24.43 10.00
C TRP A 624 -3.87 23.23 10.33
N LEU A 625 -2.97 22.86 9.41
CA LEU A 625 -2.02 21.76 9.59
C LEU A 625 -1.06 22.01 10.74
N GLU A 626 -0.52 23.22 10.88
CA GLU A 626 0.33 23.59 12.01
C GLU A 626 -0.39 23.40 13.34
N ARG A 627 -1.60 23.95 13.49
CA ARG A 627 -2.41 23.80 14.70
C ARG A 627 -2.70 22.33 15.03
N HIS A 628 -3.10 21.54 14.02
CA HIS A 628 -3.40 20.13 14.19
C HIS A 628 -2.17 19.35 14.68
N LYS A 629 -0.98 19.64 14.14
CA LYS A 629 0.27 19.01 14.60
C LYS A 629 0.65 19.42 16.02
N LYS A 630 0.47 20.69 16.40
CA LYS A 630 0.69 21.12 17.80
C LYS A 630 -0.22 20.38 18.78
N MET A 631 -1.50 20.25 18.44
CA MET A 631 -2.47 19.53 19.28
C MET A 631 -2.11 18.06 19.43
N MET A 632 -1.76 17.40 18.32
CA MET A 632 -1.34 15.99 18.34
C MET A 632 -0.09 15.80 19.21
N HIS A 633 0.93 16.65 19.06
CA HIS A 633 2.13 16.56 19.90
C HIS A 633 1.82 16.79 21.38
N HIS A 634 1.02 17.81 21.69
CA HIS A 634 0.60 18.07 23.06
C HIS A 634 -0.16 16.88 23.67
N SER A 635 -1.01 16.21 22.89
CA SER A 635 -1.73 15.01 23.34
C SER A 635 -0.79 13.84 23.67
N HIS A 636 0.29 13.65 22.88
CA HIS A 636 1.31 12.64 23.15
C HIS A 636 2.08 12.98 24.43
N TYR A 637 2.47 14.25 24.59
CA TYR A 637 3.13 14.73 25.81
C TYR A 637 2.28 14.50 27.06
N VAL A 638 0.98 14.84 27.01
CA VAL A 638 0.04 14.60 28.12
C VAL A 638 -0.06 13.11 28.43
N ARG A 639 -0.15 12.24 27.41
CA ARG A 639 -0.17 10.79 27.59
C ARG A 639 1.09 10.30 28.29
N TRP A 640 2.27 10.67 27.78
CA TRP A 640 3.57 10.31 28.36
C TRP A 640 3.70 10.78 29.82
N ARG A 641 3.29 12.01 30.14
CA ARG A 641 3.27 12.53 31.52
C ARG A 641 2.37 11.73 32.46
N ARG A 642 1.21 11.25 31.96
CA ARG A 642 0.29 10.43 32.75
C ARG A 642 0.88 9.04 33.02
N GLU A 643 1.43 8.42 31.98
CA GLU A 643 2.09 7.10 32.08
C GLU A 643 3.25 7.12 33.09
N GLN A 644 4.04 8.21 33.15
CA GLN A 644 5.08 8.38 34.17
C GLN A 644 4.55 8.53 35.59
N ARG A 645 3.37 9.13 35.77
CA ARG A 645 2.74 9.28 37.08
C ARG A 645 2.20 7.96 37.62
N ASP A 646 1.71 7.11 36.74
CA ASP A 646 1.07 5.83 37.09
C ASP A 646 2.08 4.68 37.19
N ALA A 647 3.33 4.87 36.73
CA ALA A 647 4.40 3.89 36.84
C ALA A 647 5.04 3.90 38.26
N PRO A 648 5.34 2.72 38.86
CA PRO A 648 6.09 2.68 40.11
C PRO A 648 7.47 3.35 39.95
N PRO A 649 8.03 3.97 41.01
CA PRO A 649 9.29 4.68 40.95
C PRO A 649 10.42 3.70 40.60
N GLN A 650 10.73 3.59 39.31
CA GLN A 650 11.99 3.03 38.86
C GLN A 650 13.06 4.09 39.05
N PRO A 651 14.29 3.71 39.47
CA PRO A 651 15.42 4.63 39.46
C PRO A 651 15.52 5.26 38.08
N ALA A 652 15.95 6.52 38.03
CA ALA A 652 16.16 7.29 36.80
C ALA A 652 17.27 6.70 35.90
N GLN A 653 17.10 5.46 35.47
CA GLN A 653 17.62 5.01 34.21
C GLN A 653 16.54 5.41 33.19
N ILE A 654 16.74 6.56 32.54
CA ILE A 654 16.39 6.62 31.12
C ILE A 654 17.03 5.36 30.56
N SER A 655 16.23 4.32 30.28
CA SER A 655 16.72 3.01 29.85
C SER A 655 17.59 3.23 28.62
N THR A 656 18.88 3.39 28.86
CA THR A 656 19.90 3.32 27.84
C THR A 656 19.76 1.94 27.21
N SER A 657 19.61 1.94 25.89
CA SER A 657 19.76 0.76 25.04
C SER A 657 18.86 -0.45 25.33
N GLN A 658 17.62 -0.40 24.87
CA GLN A 658 17.20 -1.45 23.94
C GLN A 658 16.87 -0.75 22.63
N VAL A 659 17.87 -0.61 21.76
CA VAL A 659 17.58 -0.52 20.33
C VAL A 659 16.68 -1.72 20.08
N ILE A 660 15.39 -1.50 19.82
CA ILE A 660 14.51 -2.58 19.44
C ILE A 660 15.03 -2.95 18.07
N ARG A 661 15.90 -3.96 18.01
CA ARG A 661 16.38 -4.52 16.76
C ARG A 661 15.12 -5.00 16.07
N TRP A 662 14.61 -4.20 15.14
CA TRP A 662 13.43 -4.52 14.39
C TRP A 662 13.74 -5.84 13.71
N ARG A 663 13.11 -6.90 14.20
CA ARG A 663 13.11 -8.18 13.53
C ARG A 663 12.04 -8.04 12.47
N PRO A 664 12.32 -8.37 11.20
CA PRO A 664 11.25 -8.52 10.24
C PRO A 664 10.15 -9.37 10.85
N PRO A 665 8.86 -9.11 10.52
CA PRO A 665 7.78 -9.97 10.95
C PRO A 665 8.12 -11.35 10.44
N ASP A 666 8.70 -12.08 11.37
CA ASP A 666 9.07 -13.45 11.25
C ASP A 666 7.81 -14.17 10.78
N LEU A 667 7.90 -14.97 9.72
CA LEU A 667 6.78 -15.80 9.26
C LEU A 667 6.34 -16.78 10.36
N THR A 668 7.14 -16.93 11.41
CA THR A 668 6.87 -17.59 12.70
C THR A 668 6.20 -16.65 13.72
N CYS A 669 5.65 -15.50 13.31
CA CYS A 669 4.88 -14.57 14.14
C CYS A 669 3.86 -15.37 14.94
N THR A 670 4.16 -15.60 16.23
CA THR A 670 3.31 -16.44 17.07
C THR A 670 2.00 -15.69 17.26
N LEU A 671 0.99 -16.09 16.50
CA LEU A 671 -0.33 -15.50 16.58
C LEU A 671 -1.00 -16.05 17.82
N HIS A 672 -1.19 -15.19 18.82
CA HIS A 672 -1.97 -15.57 19.98
C HIS A 672 -3.45 -15.65 19.59
N VAL A 673 -4.14 -16.66 20.08
CA VAL A 673 -5.58 -16.80 19.87
C VAL A 673 -6.32 -15.96 20.89
N LYS A 674 -7.28 -15.15 20.43
CA LYS A 674 -8.21 -14.39 21.27
C LYS A 674 -9.64 -14.75 20.91
N MET A 675 -10.34 -15.33 21.89
CA MET A 675 -11.77 -15.62 21.81
C MET A 675 -12.56 -14.71 22.75
N THR A 676 -13.86 -14.58 22.51
CA THR A 676 -14.76 -13.92 23.46
C THR A 676 -14.81 -14.71 24.77
N ARG A 677 -15.03 -14.03 25.91
CA ARG A 677 -15.17 -14.72 27.21
C ARG A 677 -16.40 -15.63 27.27
N HIS A 678 -17.42 -15.33 26.48
CA HIS A 678 -18.67 -16.07 26.43
C HIS A 678 -18.90 -16.64 25.03
N PRO A 679 -19.47 -17.85 24.93
CA PRO A 679 -19.78 -18.46 23.65
C PRO A 679 -20.87 -17.67 22.93
N THR A 680 -20.79 -17.64 21.61
CA THR A 680 -21.80 -16.99 20.77
C THR A 680 -23.14 -17.72 20.90
N ARG A 681 -23.11 -19.05 21.02
CA ARG A 681 -24.26 -19.86 21.45
C ARG A 681 -23.90 -20.72 22.65
N LYS A 682 -24.66 -20.56 23.73
CA LYS A 682 -24.40 -21.24 25.02
C LYS A 682 -24.57 -22.75 24.97
N ALA A 683 -25.48 -23.25 24.15
CA ALA A 683 -25.75 -24.67 23.97
C ALA A 683 -26.27 -24.93 22.55
N VAL A 684 -25.51 -25.64 21.74
CA VAL A 684 -25.88 -26.13 20.41
C VAL A 684 -25.94 -27.66 20.47
N PRO A 685 -27.06 -28.29 20.13
CA PRO A 685 -27.19 -29.74 20.08
C PRO A 685 -26.11 -30.41 19.22
N LEU A 686 -25.62 -31.58 19.63
CA LEU A 686 -24.68 -32.36 18.83
C LEU A 686 -25.24 -32.73 17.46
N ALA A 687 -26.55 -32.98 17.38
CA ALA A 687 -27.25 -33.24 16.11
C ALA A 687 -27.13 -32.05 15.13
N ASP A 688 -27.21 -30.82 15.63
CA ASP A 688 -27.03 -29.60 14.85
C ASP A 688 -25.57 -29.41 14.44
N ILE A 689 -24.63 -29.75 15.33
CA ILE A 689 -23.19 -29.67 15.07
C ILE A 689 -22.80 -30.60 13.91
N ILE A 690 -23.26 -31.86 13.93
CA ILE A 690 -22.91 -32.85 12.89
C ILE A 690 -23.72 -32.70 11.60
N SER A 691 -24.85 -31.98 11.64
CA SER A 691 -25.75 -31.81 10.50
C SER A 691 -25.10 -31.04 9.37
N LEU A 692 -25.16 -31.62 8.16
CA LEU A 692 -24.75 -30.99 6.89
C LEU A 692 -25.45 -29.66 6.61
N PHE A 693 -26.68 -29.50 7.12
CA PHE A 693 -27.51 -28.34 6.85
C PHE A 693 -27.28 -27.19 7.83
N GLN A 694 -26.56 -27.44 8.92
CA GLN A 694 -26.19 -26.42 9.91
C GLN A 694 -24.68 -26.23 9.98
N TYR A 695 -23.96 -26.96 10.85
CA TYR A 695 -22.53 -26.74 11.11
C TYR A 695 -21.59 -27.64 10.30
N GLY A 696 -22.10 -28.72 9.71
CA GLY A 696 -21.35 -29.61 8.81
C GLY A 696 -20.25 -30.43 9.47
N ALA A 697 -20.22 -30.53 10.80
CA ALA A 697 -19.17 -31.20 11.57
C ALA A 697 -19.39 -32.72 11.69
N GLN A 698 -19.57 -33.39 10.55
CA GLN A 698 -20.03 -34.79 10.51
C GLN A 698 -19.20 -35.75 11.38
N PHE A 699 -17.90 -35.50 11.46
CA PHE A 699 -16.96 -36.35 12.20
C PHE A 699 -16.60 -35.82 13.59
N PHE A 700 -17.34 -34.84 14.12
CA PHE A 700 -17.02 -34.22 15.41
C PHE A 700 -16.94 -35.24 16.54
N VAL A 701 -17.97 -36.08 16.70
CA VAL A 701 -18.03 -37.08 17.79
C VAL A 701 -16.90 -38.12 17.66
N PRO A 702 -16.69 -38.75 16.48
CA PRO A 702 -15.54 -39.63 16.28
C PRO A 702 -14.18 -38.96 16.51
N ALA A 703 -14.01 -37.70 16.09
CA ALA A 703 -12.76 -36.97 16.26
C ALA A 703 -12.51 -36.62 17.74
N LEU A 704 -13.54 -36.23 18.49
CA LEU A 704 -13.44 -36.01 19.93
C LEU A 704 -13.10 -37.31 20.67
N ALA A 705 -13.71 -38.43 20.28
CA ALA A 705 -13.41 -39.74 20.85
C ALA A 705 -11.93 -40.12 20.65
N ARG A 706 -11.42 -40.00 19.41
CA ARG A 706 -9.99 -40.22 19.11
C ARG A 706 -9.09 -39.31 19.94
N PHE A 707 -9.44 -38.04 20.06
CA PHE A 707 -8.67 -37.09 20.86
C PHE A 707 -8.62 -37.51 22.33
N ILE A 708 -9.76 -37.89 22.93
CA ILE A 708 -9.83 -38.34 24.32
C ILE A 708 -8.96 -39.58 24.54
N VAL A 709 -9.00 -40.55 23.63
CA VAL A 709 -8.19 -41.77 23.73
C VAL A 709 -6.70 -41.45 23.61
N ALA A 710 -6.30 -40.68 22.58
CA ALA A 710 -4.91 -40.29 22.38
C ALA A 710 -4.37 -39.43 23.53
N TRP A 711 -5.21 -38.60 24.14
CA TRP A 711 -4.84 -37.78 25.30
C TRP A 711 -4.69 -38.60 26.58
N ARG A 712 -5.56 -39.61 26.80
CA ARG A 712 -5.48 -40.52 27.94
C ARG A 712 -4.33 -41.52 27.83
N HIS A 713 -4.00 -41.91 26.59
CA HIS A 713 -2.99 -42.91 26.27
C HIS A 713 -2.04 -42.40 25.17
N PRO A 714 -1.11 -41.48 25.48
CA PRO A 714 -0.16 -40.94 24.51
C PRO A 714 0.73 -42.01 23.87
N GLU A 715 0.90 -43.16 24.53
CA GLU A 715 1.66 -44.31 24.06
C GLU A 715 0.95 -45.16 23.01
N PHE A 716 -0.37 -44.97 22.82
CA PHE A 716 -1.13 -45.76 21.86
C PHE A 716 -0.77 -45.42 20.42
N SER A 717 -0.50 -46.46 19.63
CA SER A 717 -0.41 -46.30 18.18
C SER A 717 -1.73 -45.80 17.60
N ALA A 718 -1.68 -45.16 16.42
CA ALA A 718 -2.89 -44.66 15.74
C ALA A 718 -3.97 -45.76 15.56
N ARG A 719 -3.56 -47.02 15.39
CA ARG A 719 -4.47 -48.17 15.27
C ARG A 719 -5.17 -48.49 16.59
N LEU A 720 -4.45 -48.41 17.71
CA LEU A 720 -5.02 -48.61 19.05
C LEU A 720 -5.95 -47.45 19.43
N VAL A 721 -5.60 -46.21 19.05
CA VAL A 721 -6.48 -45.05 19.21
C VAL A 721 -7.79 -45.24 18.47
N GLU A 722 -7.75 -45.73 17.22
CA GLU A 722 -8.96 -45.98 16.43
C GLU A 722 -9.82 -47.10 17.04
N TYR A 723 -9.19 -48.18 17.49
CA TYR A 723 -9.89 -49.31 18.10
C TYR A 723 -10.65 -48.88 19.37
N HIS A 724 -10.00 -48.11 20.24
CA HIS A 724 -10.60 -47.66 21.50
C HIS A 724 -11.46 -46.39 21.38
N ALA A 725 -11.43 -45.69 20.25
CA ALA A 725 -12.30 -44.53 20.03
C ALA A 725 -13.79 -44.92 19.99
N ALA A 726 -14.11 -46.13 19.52
CA ALA A 726 -15.48 -46.64 19.51
C ALA A 726 -16.05 -46.86 20.94
N ASP A 727 -15.19 -47.06 21.93
CA ASP A 727 -15.57 -47.30 23.33
C ASP A 727 -15.87 -45.99 24.10
N ILE A 728 -15.57 -44.83 23.51
CA ILE A 728 -15.81 -43.54 24.15
C ILE A 728 -17.27 -43.10 23.98
N ILE A 729 -17.97 -43.04 25.11
CA ILE A 729 -19.32 -42.45 25.19
C ILE A 729 -19.19 -40.97 25.57
N VAL A 730 -19.69 -40.08 24.71
CA VAL A 730 -19.74 -38.64 24.99
C VAL A 730 -20.94 -38.33 25.89
N PRO A 731 -20.75 -37.85 27.14
CA PRO A 731 -21.82 -37.78 28.14
C PRO A 731 -22.73 -36.55 28.01
N PHE A 732 -22.56 -35.72 27.00
CA PHE A 732 -23.33 -34.49 26.79
C PHE A 732 -23.99 -34.48 25.41
N LYS A 733 -25.13 -33.77 25.31
CA LYS A 733 -25.93 -33.67 24.07
C LYS A 733 -25.83 -32.32 23.38
N ALA A 734 -25.19 -31.34 24.01
CA ALA A 734 -25.03 -30.00 23.47
C ALA A 734 -23.73 -29.37 23.96
N LEU A 735 -23.20 -28.43 23.20
CA LEU A 735 -21.93 -27.76 23.47
C LEU A 735 -22.05 -26.23 23.33
N PRO A 736 -21.28 -25.46 24.11
CA PRO A 736 -21.08 -24.05 23.82
C PRO A 736 -20.29 -23.90 22.51
N VAL A 737 -20.74 -22.99 21.64
CA VAL A 737 -20.11 -22.75 20.33
C VAL A 737 -19.71 -21.30 20.19
N PHE A 738 -18.46 -21.07 19.81
CA PHE A 738 -17.90 -19.77 19.47
C PHE A 738 -17.91 -19.61 17.95
N HIS A 739 -18.40 -18.48 17.46
CA HIS A 739 -18.49 -18.21 16.02
C HIS A 739 -17.37 -17.34 15.48
N ARG A 740 -16.44 -16.92 16.34
CA ARG A 740 -15.35 -16.02 15.96
C ARG A 740 -14.10 -16.29 16.77
N ILE A 741 -13.00 -16.45 16.06
CA ILE A 741 -11.64 -16.51 16.61
C ILE A 741 -10.87 -15.32 16.04
N LYS A 742 -10.13 -14.60 16.89
CA LYS A 742 -9.23 -13.53 16.47
C LYS A 742 -7.79 -13.93 16.75
N PHE A 743 -6.88 -13.51 15.89
CA PHE A 743 -5.46 -13.69 16.04
C PHE A 743 -4.81 -12.32 16.23
N TRP A 744 -3.93 -12.21 17.22
CA TRP A 744 -3.19 -10.97 17.55
C TRP A 744 -1.73 -11.31 17.87
N ASN A 745 -0.84 -10.34 17.69
CA ASN A 745 0.52 -10.39 18.22
C ASN A 745 0.77 -9.05 18.92
N GLU A 746 0.73 -9.07 20.25
CA GLU A 746 0.84 -7.86 21.07
C GLU A 746 2.25 -7.27 21.01
N SER A 747 3.29 -8.10 20.88
CA SER A 747 4.68 -7.65 20.83
C SER A 747 5.02 -6.81 19.59
N VAL A 748 4.41 -7.12 18.43
CA VAL A 748 4.69 -6.45 17.15
C VAL A 748 3.59 -5.47 16.76
N TYR A 749 2.32 -5.84 16.95
CA TYR A 749 1.15 -5.08 16.44
C TYR A 749 0.24 -4.53 17.56
N GLY A 750 0.58 -4.75 18.83
CA GLY A 750 -0.27 -4.38 19.96
C GLY A 750 -1.60 -5.14 19.95
N LYS A 751 -2.68 -4.51 20.44
CA LYS A 751 -4.00 -5.15 20.57
C LYS A 751 -4.79 -5.25 19.25
N GLN A 752 -4.13 -5.06 18.10
CA GLN A 752 -4.77 -5.13 16.78
C GLN A 752 -5.07 -6.60 16.42
N THR A 753 -6.23 -6.83 15.82
CA THR A 753 -6.57 -8.14 15.22
C THR A 753 -5.85 -8.25 13.87
N ILE A 754 -4.95 -9.23 13.75
CA ILE A 754 -4.15 -9.50 12.55
C ILE A 754 -4.96 -10.35 11.58
N ASP A 755 -5.61 -11.40 12.09
CA ASP A 755 -6.48 -12.29 11.31
C ASP A 755 -7.65 -12.78 12.16
N SER A 756 -8.67 -13.36 11.55
CA SER A 756 -9.80 -13.94 12.27
C SER A 756 -10.61 -14.94 11.46
N ILE A 757 -10.90 -16.07 12.07
CA ILE A 757 -11.83 -17.07 11.54
C ILE A 757 -13.25 -16.72 12.01
N HIS A 758 -14.20 -16.75 11.07
CA HIS A 758 -15.61 -16.52 11.35
C HIS A 758 -16.44 -17.68 10.85
N ILE A 759 -17.43 -18.05 11.65
CA ILE A 759 -18.38 -19.11 11.35
C ILE A 759 -19.77 -18.56 11.57
N ARG A 760 -20.65 -18.73 10.60
CA ARG A 760 -22.05 -18.34 10.67
C ARG A 760 -22.88 -19.52 10.16
N PRO A 761 -23.64 -20.22 11.01
CA PRO A 761 -24.55 -21.26 10.55
C PRO A 761 -25.66 -20.65 9.69
N SER A 762 -26.34 -21.51 8.91
CA SER A 762 -27.54 -21.12 8.17
C SER A 762 -28.64 -20.64 9.13
N VAL A 763 -29.47 -19.72 8.65
CA VAL A 763 -30.68 -19.27 9.35
C VAL A 763 -31.85 -19.49 8.40
N SER A 764 -32.80 -20.31 8.83
CA SER A 764 -34.08 -20.49 8.14
C SER A 764 -35.15 -19.63 8.80
N ASP A 765 -36.14 -19.23 8.00
CA ASP A 765 -37.37 -18.62 8.53
C ASP A 765 -38.33 -19.68 9.08
N ALA A 766 -39.52 -19.22 9.49
CA ALA A 766 -40.58 -20.08 10.02
C ALA A 766 -41.15 -21.07 8.99
N SER A 767 -40.96 -20.81 7.69
CA SER A 767 -41.34 -21.69 6.58
C SER A 767 -40.31 -22.79 6.31
N GLY A 768 -39.12 -22.70 6.93
CA GLY A 768 -38.00 -23.61 6.69
C GLY A 768 -37.09 -23.17 5.55
N ASP A 769 -37.41 -22.07 4.88
CA ASP A 769 -36.61 -21.52 3.79
C ASP A 769 -35.37 -20.85 4.36
N VAL A 770 -34.21 -21.13 3.75
CA VAL A 770 -32.93 -20.57 4.19
C VAL A 770 -32.87 -19.08 3.82
N VAL A 771 -33.08 -18.21 4.81
CA VAL A 771 -32.97 -16.75 4.65
C VAL A 771 -31.51 -16.31 4.62
N ILE A 772 -30.65 -17.00 5.36
CA ILE A 772 -29.22 -16.70 5.43
C ILE A 772 -28.45 -17.99 5.25
N ASN A 773 -27.66 -18.07 4.19
CA ASN A 773 -26.80 -19.21 3.93
C ASN A 773 -25.70 -19.35 5.00
N ALA A 774 -25.33 -20.59 5.28
CA ALA A 774 -24.20 -20.87 6.16
C ALA A 774 -22.89 -20.38 5.52
N ARG A 775 -21.97 -19.88 6.35
CA ARG A 775 -20.66 -19.35 5.95
C ARG A 775 -19.61 -19.80 6.95
N PHE A 776 -18.61 -20.54 6.48
CA PHE A 776 -17.53 -21.05 7.30
C PHE A 776 -16.20 -20.52 6.76
N GLY A 777 -15.41 -19.87 7.62
CA GLY A 777 -14.02 -19.55 7.32
C GLY A 777 -13.20 -20.82 7.22
N THR A 778 -12.26 -20.87 6.27
CA THR A 778 -11.31 -21.97 6.14
C THR A 778 -10.07 -21.66 6.98
N ALA A 779 -9.53 -22.67 7.66
CA ALA A 779 -8.24 -22.59 8.32
C ALA A 779 -7.31 -23.68 7.78
N LEU A 780 -6.08 -23.32 7.47
CA LEU A 780 -5.02 -24.26 7.13
C LEU A 780 -4.19 -24.52 8.39
N ILE A 781 -4.12 -25.77 8.83
CA ILE A 781 -3.32 -26.16 9.99
C ILE A 781 -2.10 -26.92 9.50
N CYS A 782 -0.91 -26.42 9.85
CA CYS A 782 0.32 -27.20 9.74
C CYS A 782 0.32 -28.25 10.86
N VAL A 783 0.00 -29.49 10.52
CA VAL A 783 0.12 -30.61 11.45
C VAL A 783 1.58 -31.03 11.43
N ARG A 784 2.36 -30.67 12.45
CA ARG A 784 3.74 -31.19 12.58
C ARG A 784 3.67 -32.71 12.58
N ASN A 785 4.36 -33.35 11.63
CA ASN A 785 4.73 -34.74 11.81
C ASN A 785 5.79 -34.74 12.90
N SER A 786 5.43 -35.15 14.12
CA SER A 786 6.38 -35.43 15.17
C SER A 786 7.38 -36.45 14.63
N SER A 787 8.61 -36.00 14.41
CA SER A 787 9.74 -36.90 14.29
C SER A 787 9.96 -37.49 15.70
N PRO A 788 10.28 -38.79 15.83
CA PRO A 788 10.46 -39.41 17.14
C PRO A 788 11.75 -38.85 17.77
N GLY A 789 11.63 -37.79 18.56
CA GLY A 789 12.76 -37.13 19.21
C GLY A 789 12.44 -35.82 19.93
N ASP A 790 11.44 -35.05 19.48
CA ASP A 790 11.13 -33.76 20.08
C ASP A 790 10.06 -33.90 21.18
N THR A 791 10.50 -34.21 22.39
CA THR A 791 9.73 -33.93 23.60
C THR A 791 9.90 -32.45 23.95
N GLU A 792 8.90 -31.63 23.68
CA GLU A 792 8.35 -30.58 24.57
C GLU A 792 7.44 -29.61 23.80
N ASP A 793 6.46 -29.08 24.55
CA ASP A 793 5.43 -28.07 24.21
C ASP A 793 4.27 -28.49 23.29
N ASN A 794 3.31 -29.22 23.90
CA ASN A 794 1.90 -29.12 23.54
C ASN A 794 1.31 -27.86 24.19
N SER A 795 1.16 -26.78 23.40
CA SER A 795 0.31 -25.62 23.72
C SER A 795 -0.58 -25.26 22.55
#